data_AF-A0A7Y2SIM0-F1
#
_entry.id   AF-A0A7Y2SIM0-F1
#
_cell.length_a   1.000
_cell.length_b   1.000
_cell.length_c   1.000
_cell.angle_alpha   90.00
_cell.angle_beta   90.00
_cell.angle_gamma   90.00
#
_symmetry.space_group_name_H-M   'P 1'
#
loop_
_entity.id
_entity.type
_entity.pdbx_description
1 polymer ?
#
loop_
_entity_poly.entity_id
_entity_poly.type
_entity_poly.pdbx_seq_one_letter_code
_entity_poly.pdbx_strand_id
1 'polypeptide(L)'
;MSERRHSWYLLAALALLLASFVMIPRVVRAAPPIFLVDRLDDTVEPSDTACNSDAADGDCSLRQAIERANNWVPETDIKEIRFTLFTDNPASITNPITVRNDGPLPVIKASNVRIIAATSFGLPQIEINANSNDSGLVLEGNNNEVTGLSIYGASNLGGPFRGSGVYIMGANNKIHQTFLGITPDGSLPAIRNGYGVIIAGPKATNNEIGGGSGEAVANYISGNSVNGVVITNASHNYIQNNFIGIKRVGQTTTLALEKNDWYGIQVLSDTSQTPTEGNIIGGPTSDLANIIGGNGKAGIYISGSSTLTTTIQTNFIGIYRDTDPDFGNLQDGIRIENGASGTVIGGATSNPLVISDNGGYGIYIRTSSSTTPPVNTTINGVTYIGTTRSGIVARGNGAGGVRIELAARNSNISGANNNLRISGNNGPGVWITGANVIGSQVSGALIGVNVGAGASAVANTGGGVLVDSGAQHTTITGSTISGNTDFGVRLSATKTVTLTGNFIGLDTARTGTVPNTGPGIDVQDGSSSTLIGSADSKNYLAGNGGAAIQVAGASTTGTTVSNNIIGLANNGSGVYNVIAGNTGDGVLVQGGARTTTVNNNLIGSNTGAGVKVEGSDTMTVTLSANNIGWVQDGNNSLERPNTVGGIVINQARYITATGNVLAYNASSGITATGVQTVTLQSNGVYYHSSGSGIEINGPSSNVQVLNNTLQSNSSYGVRVVGDSQRIRIQSNRISKNTTGGVKLEGTTRYIDSGSDDSTSLPNHGIDPPIVDSTFANPLSLRIDQYGNFNGWVYTDTATLPASACSPANTCEIQFFQPNTDPDGQGYTAYTVFPDSGSPAATFAHPDQYGHFTGRLNLGTVSLPKQLIFAVTDANGNTSEFGVLNLDVPSSLNLLSYMEPSNGQKHATPGETITYTLRLENNGTVDLSNAHFVTGGSLPHWTINPPNGRSNLIDLPAGSPPKTLTVTMTLPTGSDEYVRAEVADHTSVGVSASGNISPLSQSRILTTTVDAMPVVLESTLVGSGHAAPGDKVTHTHEFRNNGNVTVTLTLERRTIDPADSGVIWDTVLSANSLVIPPGETKTVTATITVPPGAQAYNAQGQVFQVTTRVTATAQAPFNSIVKVVSGITGVDLVPSAQVTGNGQYQKAAAFAEIPFYHNIYNYSNGRAHFCLNYKANSGSTVVSFTSQNSVSISGNCFYLDADSNSPTSLLRVKALVKVTGKLLPTYVDDIHIYLTDANTGAEIPNTSVTDRVEITVSPMLPAIWLPAVNR
;
A
#
# COMPACT_ATOMS: atom_id res chain seq x y z
N MET A 1 -6.50 -35.39 -70.66
CA MET A 1 -6.86 -35.05 -72.05
C MET A 1 -7.50 -33.67 -72.07
N SER A 2 -6.75 -32.60 -72.32
CA SER A 2 -7.24 -31.30 -72.83
C SER A 2 -6.07 -30.29 -72.98
N GLU A 3 -4.95 -30.70 -73.58
CA GLU A 3 -3.76 -29.84 -73.76
C GLU A 3 -3.37 -29.64 -75.24
N ARG A 4 -4.29 -29.84 -76.20
CA ARG A 4 -3.96 -29.73 -77.64
C ARG A 4 -4.91 -28.87 -78.47
N ARG A 5 -5.55 -27.85 -77.88
CA ARG A 5 -6.40 -26.92 -78.65
C ARG A 5 -6.03 -25.43 -78.57
N HIS A 6 -5.08 -25.01 -77.74
CA HIS A 6 -4.73 -23.57 -77.63
C HIS A 6 -3.57 -23.12 -78.53
N SER A 7 -2.69 -24.03 -78.97
CA SER A 7 -1.52 -23.66 -79.79
C SER A 7 -1.88 -23.28 -81.24
N TRP A 8 -2.97 -23.83 -81.78
CA TRP A 8 -3.40 -23.54 -83.17
C TRP A 8 -4.05 -22.17 -83.32
N TYR A 9 -4.77 -21.68 -82.30
CA TYR A 9 -5.32 -20.32 -82.30
C TYR A 9 -4.25 -19.26 -82.10
N LEU A 10 -3.19 -19.56 -81.33
CA LEU A 10 -2.05 -18.65 -81.17
C LEU A 10 -1.25 -18.52 -82.48
N LEU A 11 -1.02 -19.62 -83.19
CA LEU A 11 -0.31 -19.61 -84.48
C LEU A 11 -1.13 -18.97 -85.61
N ALA A 12 -2.45 -19.19 -85.63
CA ALA A 12 -3.34 -18.53 -86.59
C ALA A 12 -3.48 -17.02 -86.32
N ALA A 13 -3.55 -16.61 -85.04
CA ALA A 13 -3.56 -15.20 -84.66
C ALA A 13 -2.22 -14.51 -84.96
N LEU A 14 -1.09 -15.19 -84.74
CA LEU A 14 0.24 -14.67 -85.07
C LEU A 14 0.44 -14.57 -86.60
N ALA A 15 -0.09 -15.50 -87.39
CA ALA A 15 -0.03 -15.46 -88.86
C ALA A 15 -0.93 -14.37 -89.46
N LEU A 16 -2.12 -14.10 -88.89
CA LEU A 16 -2.98 -12.98 -89.28
C LEU A 16 -2.42 -11.61 -88.86
N LEU A 17 -1.70 -11.54 -87.73
CA LEU A 17 -0.92 -10.36 -87.33
C LEU A 17 0.33 -10.14 -88.18
N LEU A 18 1.01 -11.19 -88.65
CA LEU A 18 2.19 -11.06 -89.51
C LEU A 18 1.84 -10.76 -90.97
N ALA A 19 0.70 -11.24 -91.48
CA ALA A 19 0.24 -10.92 -92.84
C ALA A 19 -0.22 -9.45 -92.99
N SER A 20 -0.56 -8.76 -91.89
CA SER A 20 -0.87 -7.33 -91.89
C SER A 20 0.37 -6.43 -91.86
N PHE A 21 1.59 -7.00 -91.74
CA PHE A 21 2.86 -6.27 -91.77
C PHE A 21 3.60 -6.29 -93.12
N VAL A 22 3.08 -6.98 -94.15
CA VAL A 22 3.75 -7.07 -95.46
C VAL A 22 2.80 -6.68 -96.60
N MET A 23 2.38 -5.41 -96.60
CA MET A 23 2.08 -4.59 -97.77
C MET A 23 1.50 -3.24 -97.28
N ILE A 24 2.33 -2.45 -96.61
CA ILE A 24 2.11 -1.01 -96.58
C ILE A 24 2.74 -0.48 -97.89
N PRO A 25 2.00 0.23 -98.76
CA PRO A 25 2.65 0.91 -99.88
C PRO A 25 3.76 1.79 -99.30
N ARG A 26 5.00 1.66 -99.80
CA ARG A 26 6.04 2.66 -99.56
C ARG A 26 5.50 3.98 -100.11
N VAL A 27 4.87 4.77 -99.25
CA VAL A 27 4.75 6.20 -99.49
C VAL A 27 6.18 6.70 -99.40
N VAL A 28 6.80 6.93 -100.56
CA VAL A 28 7.98 7.77 -100.67
C VAL A 28 7.52 9.14 -100.16
N ARG A 29 7.74 9.41 -98.87
CA ARG A 29 7.55 10.76 -98.33
C ARG A 29 8.54 11.66 -99.09
N ALA A 30 8.02 12.70 -99.73
CA ALA A 30 8.86 13.78 -100.23
C ALA A 30 9.76 14.29 -99.10
N ALA A 31 10.97 14.72 -99.42
CA ALA A 31 11.81 15.43 -98.45
C ALA A 31 11.02 16.62 -97.88
N PRO A 32 11.16 16.92 -96.58
CA PRO A 32 10.45 18.05 -95.98
C PRO A 32 10.80 19.34 -96.76
N PRO A 33 9.83 20.24 -97.02
CA PRO A 33 10.16 21.56 -97.55
C PRO A 33 11.13 22.29 -96.63
N ILE A 34 12.23 22.77 -97.21
CA ILE A 34 13.22 23.60 -96.53
C ILE A 34 13.08 25.03 -97.06
N PHE A 35 12.98 26.00 -96.16
CA PHE A 35 13.02 27.43 -96.45
C PHE A 35 14.31 27.98 -95.86
N LEU A 36 15.26 28.30 -96.73
CA LEU A 36 16.61 28.70 -96.32
C LEU A 36 16.69 30.22 -96.18
N VAL A 37 16.73 30.73 -94.95
CA VAL A 37 16.92 32.16 -94.66
C VAL A 37 18.36 32.55 -94.95
N ASP A 38 18.55 33.43 -95.93
CA ASP A 38 19.85 33.91 -96.41
C ASP A 38 19.94 35.43 -96.54
N ARG A 39 18.87 36.15 -96.16
CA ARG A 39 18.84 37.60 -96.00
C ARG A 39 18.81 38.05 -94.54
N LEU A 40 19.46 39.18 -94.26
CA LEU A 40 19.53 39.79 -92.92
C LEU A 40 18.42 40.80 -92.66
N ASP A 41 17.86 41.39 -93.72
CA ASP A 41 16.77 42.35 -93.66
C ASP A 41 15.39 41.66 -93.59
N ASP A 42 14.41 42.38 -93.05
CA ASP A 42 13.03 41.92 -92.85
C ASP A 42 12.11 42.53 -93.93
N THR A 43 12.61 42.63 -95.16
CA THR A 43 11.87 43.25 -96.26
C THR A 43 10.87 42.29 -96.88
N VAL A 44 9.68 42.79 -97.21
CA VAL A 44 8.64 42.05 -97.95
C VAL A 44 8.94 42.14 -99.45
N GLU A 45 9.42 41.07 -100.09
CA GLU A 45 9.43 41.01 -101.57
C GLU A 45 8.06 40.54 -102.07
N PRO A 46 7.48 41.20 -103.08
CA PRO A 46 6.14 40.89 -103.60
C PRO A 46 6.06 39.62 -104.48
N SER A 47 7.11 38.80 -104.56
CA SER A 47 7.14 37.64 -105.48
C SER A 47 6.80 36.32 -104.77
N ASP A 48 5.82 35.57 -105.30
CA ASP A 48 5.50 34.17 -104.92
C ASP A 48 6.66 33.18 -105.13
N THR A 49 7.79 33.67 -105.65
CA THR A 49 9.02 32.93 -105.91
C THR A 49 10.07 33.06 -104.80
N ALA A 50 9.93 33.92 -103.80
CA ALA A 50 10.89 33.99 -102.71
C ALA A 50 10.87 32.71 -101.84
N CYS A 51 12.02 32.28 -101.31
CA CYS A 51 12.18 31.06 -100.51
C CYS A 51 11.75 29.77 -101.26
N ASN A 52 12.03 29.67 -102.56
CA ASN A 52 11.60 28.54 -103.40
C ASN A 52 12.66 27.44 -103.59
N SER A 53 13.91 27.73 -103.23
CA SER A 53 15.05 26.84 -103.45
C SER A 53 15.71 26.47 -102.13
N ASP A 54 16.33 25.28 -102.09
CA ASP A 54 17.17 24.86 -100.95
C ASP A 54 18.59 25.48 -101.05
N ALA A 55 18.78 26.56 -101.83
CA ALA A 55 20.06 27.21 -102.10
C ALA A 55 20.10 28.63 -101.53
N ALA A 56 21.31 29.11 -101.21
CA ALA A 56 21.53 30.49 -100.78
C ALA A 56 21.60 31.41 -102.01
N ASP A 57 20.44 31.86 -102.50
CA ASP A 57 20.28 32.68 -103.71
C ASP A 57 19.94 34.16 -103.42
N GLY A 58 19.85 34.53 -102.14
CA GLY A 58 19.62 35.89 -101.64
C GLY A 58 18.17 36.33 -101.74
N ASP A 59 17.22 35.40 -101.74
CA ASP A 59 15.80 35.68 -101.96
C ASP A 59 14.90 35.56 -100.72
N CYS A 60 15.43 35.08 -99.58
CA CYS A 60 14.60 34.60 -98.48
C CYS A 60 14.93 35.27 -97.12
N SER A 61 14.06 36.20 -96.70
CA SER A 61 14.03 36.72 -95.32
C SER A 61 13.29 35.78 -94.37
N LEU A 62 13.51 35.94 -93.05
CA LEU A 62 12.79 35.17 -92.03
C LEU A 62 11.27 35.34 -92.12
N ARG A 63 10.78 36.54 -92.43
CA ARG A 63 9.36 36.83 -92.63
C ARG A 63 8.77 36.01 -93.78
N GLN A 64 9.45 36.01 -94.93
CA GLN A 64 9.01 35.27 -96.11
C GLN A 64 9.03 33.77 -95.88
N ALA A 65 10.06 33.25 -95.19
CA ALA A 65 10.13 31.84 -94.82
C ALA A 65 8.93 31.43 -93.93
N ILE A 66 8.54 32.27 -92.98
CA ILE A 66 7.35 32.03 -92.13
C ILE A 66 6.06 32.09 -92.95
N GLU A 67 5.88 33.11 -93.81
CA GLU A 67 4.71 33.23 -94.68
C GLU A 67 4.57 32.03 -95.62
N ARG A 68 5.70 31.52 -96.14
CA ARG A 68 5.72 30.34 -96.99
C ARG A 68 5.36 29.08 -96.21
N ALA A 69 5.92 28.90 -95.02
CA ALA A 69 5.57 27.78 -94.14
C ALA A 69 4.09 27.78 -93.77
N ASN A 70 3.51 28.95 -93.52
CA ASN A 70 2.09 29.14 -93.21
C ASN A 70 1.16 28.74 -94.36
N ASN A 71 1.59 28.96 -95.61
CA ASN A 71 0.81 28.67 -96.81
C ASN A 71 1.13 27.30 -97.44
N TRP A 72 2.01 26.49 -96.83
CA TRP A 72 2.43 25.20 -97.38
C TRP A 72 1.34 24.12 -97.26
N VAL A 73 1.08 23.42 -98.36
CA VAL A 73 0.13 22.31 -98.45
C VAL A 73 0.85 21.05 -98.96
N PRO A 74 0.65 19.86 -98.34
CA PRO A 74 -0.29 19.55 -97.26
C PRO A 74 0.19 19.98 -95.85
N GLU A 75 -0.77 20.32 -94.98
CA GLU A 75 -0.49 20.78 -93.60
C GLU A 75 0.22 19.70 -92.73
N THR A 76 0.11 18.43 -93.09
CA THR A 76 0.75 17.30 -92.38
C THR A 76 2.26 17.21 -92.56
N ASP A 77 2.82 17.95 -93.52
CA ASP A 77 4.25 17.95 -93.77
C ASP A 77 5.00 18.74 -92.69
N ILE A 78 6.22 18.29 -92.40
CA ILE A 78 7.18 19.03 -91.57
C ILE A 78 7.81 20.10 -92.45
N LYS A 79 7.77 21.36 -92.00
CA LYS A 79 8.39 22.49 -92.70
C LYS A 79 9.61 22.95 -91.94
N GLU A 80 10.77 23.01 -92.57
CA GLU A 80 12.01 23.44 -91.91
C GLU A 80 12.42 24.82 -92.38
N ILE A 81 12.58 25.76 -91.45
CA ILE A 81 13.19 27.06 -91.68
C ILE A 81 14.62 26.98 -91.14
N ARG A 82 15.61 27.15 -92.02
CA ARG A 82 17.05 27.01 -91.69
C ARG A 82 17.80 28.28 -92.04
N PHE A 83 18.95 28.52 -91.42
CA PHE A 83 19.80 29.68 -91.68
C PHE A 83 21.12 29.26 -92.34
N THR A 84 21.63 30.04 -93.30
CA THR A 84 22.85 29.75 -94.08
C THR A 84 23.81 30.94 -94.16
N LEU A 85 24.83 30.85 -95.03
CA LEU A 85 25.73 31.94 -95.38
C LEU A 85 24.95 33.06 -96.07
N PHE A 86 24.82 34.20 -95.39
CA PHE A 86 24.11 35.38 -95.87
C PHE A 86 24.86 36.03 -97.04
N THR A 87 24.16 36.29 -98.15
CA THR A 87 24.78 36.79 -99.38
C THR A 87 24.78 38.32 -99.48
N ASP A 88 23.98 38.99 -98.64
CA ASP A 88 23.66 40.42 -98.78
C ASP A 88 24.76 41.41 -98.38
N ASN A 89 25.81 40.99 -97.67
CA ASN A 89 27.01 41.80 -97.44
C ASN A 89 28.11 40.98 -96.73
N PRO A 90 28.92 40.16 -97.44
CA PRO A 90 29.90 39.28 -96.82
C PRO A 90 30.99 40.01 -96.00
N ALA A 91 31.17 41.32 -96.21
CA ALA A 91 32.16 42.14 -95.50
C ALA A 91 31.69 42.66 -94.14
N SER A 92 30.39 42.59 -93.81
CA SER A 92 29.81 43.09 -92.55
C SER A 92 29.28 41.99 -91.62
N ILE A 93 29.47 40.72 -91.96
CA ILE A 93 29.04 39.59 -91.13
C ILE A 93 30.03 39.42 -89.97
N THR A 94 29.73 40.02 -88.83
CA THR A 94 30.34 39.66 -87.55
C THR A 94 29.52 38.55 -86.92
N ASN A 95 30.16 37.52 -86.37
CA ASN A 95 29.47 36.52 -85.54
C ASN A 95 29.26 37.08 -84.13
N PRO A 96 28.08 36.91 -83.51
CA PRO A 96 26.87 36.25 -84.05
C PRO A 96 26.09 37.11 -85.06
N ILE A 97 25.32 36.45 -85.93
CA ILE A 97 24.63 37.07 -87.05
C ILE A 97 23.25 37.59 -86.62
N THR A 98 22.99 38.89 -86.81
CA THR A 98 21.74 39.53 -86.39
C THR A 98 20.75 39.69 -87.54
N VAL A 99 19.58 39.06 -87.42
CA VAL A 99 18.38 39.34 -88.22
C VAL A 99 17.58 40.43 -87.51
N ARG A 100 17.43 41.59 -88.16
CA ARG A 100 16.74 42.75 -87.57
C ARG A 100 15.35 42.88 -88.16
N ASN A 101 14.34 42.88 -87.28
CA ASN A 101 12.95 43.03 -87.71
C ASN A 101 12.61 44.50 -88.02
N ASP A 102 12.02 44.75 -89.19
CA ASP A 102 11.52 46.05 -89.62
C ASP A 102 10.07 46.29 -89.13
N GLY A 103 9.37 45.20 -88.78
CA GLY A 103 8.06 45.20 -88.12
C GLY A 103 7.76 43.86 -87.44
N PRO A 104 6.57 43.66 -86.84
CA PRO A 104 6.22 42.39 -86.20
C PRO A 104 6.30 41.24 -87.21
N LEU A 105 7.02 40.15 -86.88
CA LEU A 105 7.07 38.97 -87.73
C LEU A 105 5.68 38.33 -87.86
N PRO A 106 5.37 37.65 -88.98
CA PRO A 106 4.09 36.98 -89.15
C PRO A 106 3.89 35.89 -88.09
N VAL A 107 2.64 35.72 -87.63
CA VAL A 107 2.26 34.64 -86.71
C VAL A 107 2.44 33.30 -87.42
N ILE A 108 3.07 32.33 -86.76
CA ILE A 108 3.23 30.95 -87.26
C ILE A 108 1.94 30.18 -86.99
N LYS A 109 1.06 30.14 -88.00
CA LYS A 109 -0.25 29.47 -87.98
C LYS A 109 -0.14 28.00 -88.40
N ALA A 110 0.81 27.67 -89.27
CA ALA A 110 1.06 26.30 -89.68
C ALA A 110 1.52 25.44 -88.49
N SER A 111 1.09 24.18 -88.51
CA SER A 111 1.61 23.14 -87.62
C SER A 111 2.83 22.45 -88.24
N ASN A 112 3.66 21.81 -87.42
CA ASN A 112 4.87 21.08 -87.84
C ASN A 112 5.97 21.97 -88.45
N VAL A 113 6.10 23.23 -88.03
CA VAL A 113 7.18 24.15 -88.43
C VAL A 113 8.38 24.00 -87.50
N ARG A 114 9.58 23.81 -88.06
CA ARG A 114 10.84 23.69 -87.32
C ARG A 114 11.78 24.83 -87.71
N ILE A 115 12.07 25.75 -86.80
CA ILE A 115 13.04 26.82 -86.99
C ILE A 115 14.36 26.38 -86.35
N ILE A 116 15.38 26.16 -87.17
CA ILE A 116 16.64 25.53 -86.77
C ILE A 116 17.81 26.44 -87.13
N ALA A 117 18.52 26.92 -86.12
CA ALA A 117 19.77 27.67 -86.27
C ALA A 117 20.97 26.88 -85.72
N ALA A 118 22.15 27.13 -86.30
CA ALA A 118 23.38 26.49 -85.86
C ALA A 118 23.85 27.06 -84.51
N THR A 119 24.45 26.20 -83.68
CA THR A 119 25.13 26.60 -82.44
C THR A 119 26.63 26.31 -82.52
N SER A 120 27.44 27.11 -81.84
CA SER A 120 28.89 26.89 -81.69
C SER A 120 29.23 26.87 -80.21
N PHE A 121 29.84 25.77 -79.74
CA PHE A 121 30.06 25.50 -78.31
C PHE A 121 28.79 25.62 -77.45
N GLY A 122 27.60 25.40 -78.03
CA GLY A 122 26.30 25.57 -77.36
C GLY A 122 25.79 27.01 -77.30
N LEU A 123 26.45 27.96 -77.97
CA LEU A 123 25.97 29.34 -78.11
C LEU A 123 25.25 29.52 -79.47
N PRO A 124 24.08 30.16 -79.51
CA PRO A 124 23.42 30.53 -80.77
C PRO A 124 24.35 31.30 -81.71
N GLN A 125 24.31 30.99 -83.00
CA GLN A 125 25.02 31.78 -84.02
C GLN A 125 24.12 32.81 -84.70
N ILE A 126 22.80 32.67 -84.56
CA ILE A 126 21.80 33.56 -85.13
C ILE A 126 21.05 34.27 -84.00
N GLU A 127 20.93 35.59 -84.11
CA GLU A 127 20.14 36.44 -83.24
C GLU A 127 18.96 37.05 -84.00
N ILE A 128 17.79 37.10 -83.37
CA ILE A 128 16.63 37.87 -83.80
C ILE A 128 16.52 39.10 -82.92
N ASN A 129 16.73 40.28 -83.51
CA ASN A 129 16.47 41.55 -82.87
C ASN A 129 15.07 42.05 -83.27
N ALA A 130 14.12 41.91 -82.36
CA ALA A 130 12.75 42.33 -82.56
C ALA A 130 12.56 43.85 -82.61
N ASN A 131 13.60 44.66 -82.37
CA ASN A 131 13.60 46.10 -82.65
C ASN A 131 12.39 46.87 -82.07
N SER A 132 12.11 46.67 -80.79
CA SER A 132 10.96 47.24 -80.05
C SER A 132 9.58 46.77 -80.49
N ASN A 133 9.48 45.73 -81.32
CA ASN A 133 8.20 45.08 -81.61
C ASN A 133 7.62 44.38 -80.37
N ASP A 134 6.38 43.93 -80.53
CA ASP A 134 5.60 43.26 -79.48
C ASP A 134 6.00 41.80 -79.25
N SER A 135 6.66 41.17 -80.22
CA SER A 135 7.17 39.81 -80.05
C SER A 135 8.39 39.55 -80.95
N GLY A 136 9.19 38.57 -80.55
CA GLY A 136 10.16 37.93 -81.44
C GLY A 136 9.47 36.93 -82.37
N LEU A 137 8.90 35.86 -81.80
CA LEU A 137 8.13 34.84 -82.53
C LEU A 137 6.77 34.58 -81.88
N VAL A 138 5.75 34.25 -82.69
CA VAL A 138 4.40 33.89 -82.21
C VAL A 138 3.97 32.55 -82.81
N LEU A 139 3.69 31.55 -81.97
CA LEU A 139 3.32 30.19 -82.35
C LEU A 139 1.83 29.93 -82.08
N GLU A 140 1.01 30.03 -83.12
CA GLU A 140 -0.42 29.67 -83.08
C GLU A 140 -0.65 28.20 -83.49
N GLY A 141 0.14 27.69 -84.43
CA GLY A 141 0.11 26.30 -84.87
C GLY A 141 0.62 25.31 -83.81
N ASN A 142 0.38 24.02 -84.07
CA ASN A 142 0.76 22.94 -83.17
C ASN A 142 2.06 22.25 -83.60
N ASN A 143 2.73 21.57 -82.67
CA ASN A 143 3.91 20.75 -82.97
C ASN A 143 5.04 21.52 -83.67
N ASN A 144 5.23 22.79 -83.33
CA ASN A 144 6.33 23.61 -83.85
C ASN A 144 7.57 23.47 -82.96
N GLU A 145 8.76 23.61 -83.54
CA GLU A 145 10.05 23.52 -82.85
C GLU A 145 10.89 24.78 -83.14
N VAL A 146 11.46 25.38 -82.11
CA VAL A 146 12.41 26.50 -82.23
C VAL A 146 13.69 26.14 -81.50
N THR A 147 14.82 26.19 -82.21
CA THR A 147 16.12 25.78 -81.66
C THR A 147 17.30 26.58 -82.21
N GLY A 148 18.30 26.82 -81.35
CA GLY A 148 19.59 27.40 -81.72
C GLY A 148 19.60 28.92 -81.94
N LEU A 149 18.58 29.63 -81.49
CA LEU A 149 18.42 31.09 -81.67
C LEU A 149 18.77 31.88 -80.41
N SER A 150 19.19 33.14 -80.58
CA SER A 150 19.06 34.18 -79.56
C SER A 150 17.94 35.14 -79.98
N ILE A 151 17.03 35.52 -79.08
CA ILE A 151 15.92 36.42 -79.37
C ILE A 151 15.87 37.51 -78.31
N TYR A 152 15.99 38.76 -78.74
CA TYR A 152 15.87 39.94 -77.88
C TYR A 152 15.16 41.12 -78.58
N GLY A 153 14.98 42.23 -77.87
CA GLY A 153 14.42 43.46 -78.44
C GLY A 153 12.90 43.56 -78.43
N ALA A 154 12.17 42.54 -77.98
CA ALA A 154 10.71 42.56 -77.93
C ALA A 154 10.23 43.34 -76.69
N SER A 155 10.14 44.67 -76.77
CA SER A 155 9.97 45.52 -75.59
C SER A 155 8.56 46.12 -75.39
N ASN A 156 7.63 45.93 -76.33
CA ASN A 156 6.31 46.56 -76.23
C ASN A 156 5.36 45.80 -75.28
N LEU A 157 5.39 46.13 -73.99
CA LEU A 157 4.55 45.49 -72.96
C LEU A 157 3.04 45.71 -73.14
N GLY A 158 2.64 46.74 -73.90
CA GLY A 158 1.23 47.10 -74.10
C GLY A 158 0.57 46.43 -75.30
N GLY A 159 1.33 45.73 -76.14
CA GLY A 159 0.79 44.99 -77.28
C GLY A 159 0.14 43.65 -76.89
N PRO A 160 -0.58 43.00 -77.83
CA PRO A 160 -1.24 41.70 -77.60
C PRO A 160 -0.29 40.56 -77.21
N PHE A 161 0.98 40.62 -77.61
CA PHE A 161 2.02 39.64 -77.28
C PHE A 161 2.96 40.10 -76.16
N ARG A 162 2.72 41.30 -75.62
CA ARG A 162 3.27 41.86 -74.39
C ARG A 162 4.80 41.95 -74.35
N GLY A 163 5.48 42.12 -75.47
CA GLY A 163 6.94 42.16 -75.53
C GLY A 163 7.58 40.80 -75.23
N SER A 164 7.06 39.72 -75.80
CA SER A 164 7.57 38.36 -75.57
C SER A 164 8.65 37.97 -76.57
N GLY A 165 9.77 37.39 -76.12
CA GLY A 165 10.72 36.74 -77.02
C GLY A 165 10.02 35.67 -77.86
N VAL A 166 9.30 34.76 -77.20
CA VAL A 166 8.41 33.79 -77.85
C VAL A 166 7.03 33.78 -77.19
N TYR A 167 5.97 33.90 -77.99
CA TYR A 167 4.59 33.80 -77.53
C TYR A 167 3.92 32.54 -78.11
N ILE A 168 3.29 31.71 -77.28
CA ILE A 168 2.75 30.39 -77.67
C ILE A 168 1.26 30.31 -77.35
N MET A 169 0.46 29.96 -78.35
CA MET A 169 -0.99 29.76 -78.27
C MET A 169 -1.41 28.34 -78.68
N GLY A 170 -0.61 27.67 -79.51
CA GLY A 170 -0.83 26.30 -79.95
C GLY A 170 -0.31 25.24 -78.96
N ALA A 171 -0.56 23.97 -79.28
CA ALA A 171 -0.19 22.81 -78.47
C ALA A 171 1.07 22.07 -79.00
N ASN A 172 1.74 21.33 -78.12
CA ASN A 172 2.89 20.47 -78.45
C ASN A 172 4.10 21.19 -79.04
N ASN A 173 4.25 22.50 -78.81
CA ASN A 173 5.41 23.24 -79.30
C ASN A 173 6.64 23.03 -78.41
N LYS A 174 7.83 23.06 -78.99
CA LYS A 174 9.12 22.86 -78.32
C LYS A 174 10.05 24.03 -78.53
N ILE A 175 10.57 24.60 -77.44
CA ILE A 175 11.57 25.67 -77.47
C ILE A 175 12.78 25.18 -76.71
N HIS A 176 13.92 24.91 -77.35
CA HIS A 176 15.13 24.43 -76.69
C HIS A 176 16.39 25.04 -77.31
N GLN A 177 17.56 24.92 -76.66
CA GLN A 177 18.82 25.52 -77.14
C GLN A 177 18.74 27.01 -77.50
N THR A 178 17.89 27.78 -76.84
CA THR A 178 17.59 29.17 -77.20
C THR A 178 18.00 30.14 -76.09
N PHE A 179 18.49 31.33 -76.47
CA PHE A 179 18.82 32.42 -75.56
C PHE A 179 17.73 33.50 -75.66
N LEU A 180 16.99 33.76 -74.59
CA LEU A 180 15.82 34.64 -74.59
C LEU A 180 16.04 35.81 -73.63
N GLY A 181 16.28 37.00 -74.19
CA GLY A 181 16.51 38.25 -73.47
C GLY A 181 17.99 38.66 -73.32
N ILE A 182 18.92 37.79 -73.72
CA ILE A 182 20.37 38.04 -73.78
C ILE A 182 20.92 37.71 -75.17
N THR A 183 22.03 38.36 -75.53
CA THR A 183 22.82 38.01 -76.70
C THR A 183 23.61 36.70 -76.46
N PRO A 184 24.13 36.03 -77.51
CA PRO A 184 24.88 34.77 -77.42
C PRO A 184 26.16 34.84 -76.60
N ASP A 185 26.79 36.01 -76.45
CA ASP A 185 27.93 36.20 -75.54
C ASP A 185 27.52 36.33 -74.06
N GLY A 186 26.21 36.37 -73.79
CA GLY A 186 25.62 36.56 -72.47
C GLY A 186 25.51 38.01 -72.04
N SER A 187 25.74 38.98 -72.93
CA SER A 187 25.56 40.39 -72.59
C SER A 187 24.09 40.82 -72.63
N LEU A 188 23.79 41.90 -71.90
CA LEU A 188 22.47 42.51 -71.89
C LEU A 188 22.30 43.39 -73.13
N PRO A 189 21.30 43.14 -73.99
CA PRO A 189 21.03 43.99 -75.14
C PRO A 189 20.47 45.35 -74.69
N ALA A 190 20.71 46.39 -75.51
CA ALA A 190 20.24 47.75 -75.24
C ALA A 190 18.71 47.84 -75.12
N ILE A 191 18.00 47.03 -75.93
CA ILE A 191 16.55 46.86 -75.86
C ILE A 191 16.31 45.41 -75.43
N ARG A 192 15.76 45.27 -74.22
CA ARG A 192 15.49 43.98 -73.60
C ARG A 192 14.13 43.46 -74.04
N ASN A 193 13.95 42.15 -74.00
CA ASN A 193 12.61 41.58 -74.04
C ASN A 193 11.84 41.99 -72.77
N GLY A 194 10.53 42.15 -72.91
CA GLY A 194 9.62 42.24 -71.78
C GLY A 194 9.56 40.90 -71.02
N TYR A 195 9.19 39.85 -71.74
CA TYR A 195 9.13 38.47 -71.24
C TYR A 195 9.99 37.57 -72.12
N GLY A 196 10.58 36.52 -71.55
CA GLY A 196 11.30 35.52 -72.34
C GLY A 196 10.32 34.67 -73.16
N VAL A 197 9.44 33.94 -72.46
CA VAL A 197 8.38 33.10 -73.06
C VAL A 197 7.03 33.39 -72.40
N ILE A 198 5.97 33.52 -73.20
CA ILE A 198 4.59 33.46 -72.73
C ILE A 198 3.86 32.29 -73.40
N ILE A 199 3.23 31.42 -72.59
CA ILE A 199 2.31 30.38 -73.01
C ILE A 199 0.92 30.80 -72.57
N ALA A 200 0.01 31.05 -73.51
CA ALA A 200 -1.26 31.70 -73.22
C ALA A 200 -2.46 31.04 -73.90
N GLY A 201 -3.50 30.82 -73.10
CA GLY A 201 -4.83 30.43 -73.56
C GLY A 201 -5.08 28.91 -73.54
N PRO A 202 -6.36 28.50 -73.59
CA PRO A 202 -6.77 27.13 -73.28
C PRO A 202 -6.33 26.09 -74.32
N LYS A 203 -5.91 26.51 -75.51
CA LYS A 203 -5.35 25.63 -76.54
C LYS A 203 -3.88 25.30 -76.31
N ALA A 204 -3.17 26.12 -75.52
CA ALA A 204 -1.75 25.99 -75.31
C ALA A 204 -1.45 24.87 -74.31
N THR A 205 -1.39 23.64 -74.81
CA THR A 205 -1.18 22.44 -74.00
C THR A 205 0.00 21.61 -74.46
N ASN A 206 0.63 20.88 -73.53
CA ASN A 206 1.76 19.99 -73.83
C ASN A 206 2.95 20.68 -74.49
N ASN A 207 3.12 21.99 -74.29
CA ASN A 207 4.31 22.69 -74.78
C ASN A 207 5.50 22.40 -73.86
N GLU A 208 6.68 22.27 -74.46
CA GLU A 208 7.94 21.97 -73.79
C GLU A 208 8.88 23.18 -73.94
N ILE A 209 9.14 23.88 -72.84
CA ILE A 209 10.14 24.94 -72.76
C ILE A 209 11.38 24.35 -72.12
N GLY A 210 12.38 24.17 -72.96
CA GLY A 210 13.60 23.42 -72.75
C GLY A 210 13.39 21.96 -73.13
N GLY A 211 13.94 21.04 -72.34
CA GLY A 211 13.98 19.62 -72.67
C GLY A 211 15.36 19.09 -73.06
N GLY A 212 15.43 17.79 -73.33
CA GLY A 212 16.70 17.07 -73.56
C GLY A 212 17.61 17.05 -72.33
N SER A 213 18.63 16.19 -72.32
CA SER A 213 19.57 16.06 -71.19
C SER A 213 20.85 16.87 -71.40
N GLY A 214 21.17 17.78 -70.48
CA GLY A 214 22.47 18.47 -70.38
C GLY A 214 22.46 19.97 -70.72
N GLU A 215 23.49 20.70 -70.28
CA GLU A 215 23.60 22.17 -70.43
C GLU A 215 23.64 22.64 -71.89
N ALA A 216 24.18 21.81 -72.80
CA ALA A 216 24.31 22.15 -74.21
C ALA A 216 22.96 22.21 -74.94
N VAL A 217 21.92 21.62 -74.38
CA VAL A 217 20.55 21.63 -74.93
C VAL A 217 19.59 22.58 -74.19
N ALA A 218 20.07 23.25 -73.13
CA ALA A 218 19.27 24.10 -72.27
C ALA A 218 18.92 25.46 -72.91
N ASN A 219 17.81 26.06 -72.48
CA ASN A 219 17.56 27.47 -72.77
C ASN A 219 18.20 28.36 -71.70
N TYR A 220 18.63 29.55 -72.11
CA TYR A 220 19.02 30.65 -71.21
C TYR A 220 18.00 31.77 -71.30
N ILE A 221 17.17 31.92 -70.26
CA ILE A 221 16.04 32.87 -70.22
C ILE A 221 16.32 33.93 -69.15
N SER A 222 17.02 34.97 -69.57
CA SER A 222 17.70 35.91 -68.67
C SER A 222 17.70 37.32 -69.24
N GLY A 223 17.93 38.34 -68.42
CA GLY A 223 17.99 39.73 -68.86
C GLY A 223 16.66 40.33 -69.32
N ASN A 224 15.52 39.68 -69.06
CA ASN A 224 14.19 40.19 -69.42
C ASN A 224 13.75 41.30 -68.44
N SER A 225 13.04 42.33 -68.93
CA SER A 225 12.61 43.46 -68.09
C SER A 225 11.37 43.17 -67.23
N VAL A 226 10.76 41.99 -67.38
CA VAL A 226 9.69 41.47 -66.52
C VAL A 226 10.01 40.04 -66.08
N ASN A 227 9.34 39.01 -66.60
CA ASN A 227 9.54 37.62 -66.18
C ASN A 227 10.32 36.82 -67.22
N GLY A 228 10.94 35.72 -66.79
CA GLY A 228 11.52 34.74 -67.73
C GLY A 228 10.42 34.00 -68.50
N VAL A 229 9.63 33.18 -67.81
CA VAL A 229 8.55 32.37 -68.40
C VAL A 229 7.21 32.70 -67.74
N VAL A 230 6.14 32.81 -68.54
CA VAL A 230 4.77 32.97 -68.05
C VAL A 230 3.87 31.90 -68.66
N ILE A 231 3.15 31.17 -67.83
CA ILE A 231 2.03 30.30 -68.23
C ILE A 231 0.75 31.00 -67.77
N THR A 232 -0.16 31.30 -68.68
CA THR A 232 -1.44 31.93 -68.34
C THR A 232 -2.64 31.29 -69.01
N ASN A 233 -3.60 30.83 -68.21
CA ASN A 233 -4.80 30.16 -68.68
C ASN A 233 -4.49 29.00 -69.65
N ALA A 234 -3.46 28.20 -69.35
CA ALA A 234 -2.88 27.15 -70.21
C ALA A 234 -2.48 25.93 -69.36
N SER A 235 -2.55 24.71 -69.91
CA SER A 235 -2.41 23.47 -69.12
C SER A 235 -1.43 22.43 -69.66
N HIS A 236 -0.96 21.53 -68.80
CA HIS A 236 -0.03 20.43 -69.16
C HIS A 236 1.25 20.86 -69.87
N ASN A 237 1.78 22.04 -69.57
CA ASN A 237 3.04 22.50 -70.14
C ASN A 237 4.23 22.09 -69.25
N TYR A 238 5.37 21.84 -69.88
CA TYR A 238 6.59 21.36 -69.25
C TYR A 238 7.68 22.43 -69.35
N ILE A 239 8.16 22.93 -68.21
CA ILE A 239 9.30 23.85 -68.15
C ILE A 239 10.46 23.05 -67.55
N GLN A 240 11.45 22.65 -68.35
CA GLN A 240 12.50 21.71 -67.93
C GLN A 240 13.86 22.06 -68.55
N ASN A 241 14.97 21.80 -67.84
CA ASN A 241 16.33 22.08 -68.32
C ASN A 241 16.52 23.52 -68.85
N ASN A 242 16.08 24.52 -68.07
CA ASN A 242 16.30 25.95 -68.38
C ASN A 242 17.21 26.60 -67.32
N PHE A 243 18.07 27.51 -67.76
CA PHE A 243 18.77 28.48 -66.92
C PHE A 243 17.99 29.80 -66.93
N ILE A 244 17.44 30.20 -65.79
CA ILE A 244 16.52 31.34 -65.70
C ILE A 244 17.05 32.38 -64.71
N GLY A 245 17.36 33.57 -65.22
CA GLY A 245 18.04 34.64 -64.45
C GLY A 245 19.55 34.42 -64.29
N ILE A 246 20.08 33.42 -65.01
CA ILE A 246 21.49 33.03 -65.05
C ILE A 246 21.92 33.06 -66.52
N LYS A 247 23.13 33.53 -66.78
CA LYS A 247 23.75 33.57 -68.10
C LYS A 247 25.01 32.72 -68.12
N ARG A 248 25.42 32.35 -69.34
CA ARG A 248 26.74 31.82 -69.64
C ARG A 248 27.68 32.95 -70.07
N VAL A 249 28.92 32.94 -69.60
CA VAL A 249 29.92 33.98 -69.92
C VAL A 249 30.75 33.57 -71.14
N GLY A 250 30.39 34.08 -72.31
CA GLY A 250 31.03 33.74 -73.58
C GLY A 250 31.09 32.21 -73.82
N GLN A 251 32.19 31.73 -74.38
CA GLN A 251 32.36 30.29 -74.68
C GLN A 251 32.69 29.44 -73.45
N THR A 252 32.93 30.04 -72.28
CA THR A 252 33.26 29.31 -71.05
C THR A 252 32.05 28.56 -70.50
N THR A 253 32.27 27.55 -69.65
CA THR A 253 31.18 26.92 -68.85
C THR A 253 30.88 27.70 -67.57
N THR A 254 31.38 28.94 -67.45
CA THR A 254 31.17 29.78 -66.27
C THR A 254 29.80 30.42 -66.33
N LEU A 255 29.05 30.27 -65.24
CA LEU A 255 27.74 30.86 -65.06
C LEU A 255 27.85 32.15 -64.25
N ALA A 256 27.02 33.13 -64.58
CA ALA A 256 26.89 34.39 -63.85
C ALA A 256 25.41 34.79 -63.75
N LEU A 257 25.08 35.65 -62.80
CA LEU A 257 23.73 36.19 -62.71
C LEU A 257 23.45 37.18 -63.85
N GLU A 258 22.25 37.09 -64.41
CA GLU A 258 21.69 38.11 -65.29
C GLU A 258 20.18 38.16 -65.11
N LYS A 259 19.75 39.06 -64.22
CA LYS A 259 18.42 39.00 -63.64
C LYS A 259 17.32 39.20 -64.68
N ASN A 260 16.25 38.42 -64.55
CA ASN A 260 14.94 38.92 -64.95
C ASN A 260 14.47 39.88 -63.86
N ASP A 261 13.94 41.05 -64.23
CA ASP A 261 13.64 42.10 -63.25
C ASP A 261 12.55 41.68 -62.23
N TRP A 262 11.66 40.74 -62.59
CA TRP A 262 10.60 40.23 -61.73
C TRP A 262 10.78 38.73 -61.43
N TYR A 263 9.87 37.86 -61.90
CA TYR A 263 9.87 36.43 -61.54
C TYR A 263 10.65 35.60 -62.56
N GLY A 264 11.27 34.51 -62.13
CA GLY A 264 11.84 33.54 -63.07
C GLY A 264 10.74 32.87 -63.90
N ILE A 265 9.79 32.23 -63.21
CA ILE A 265 8.62 31.58 -63.80
C ILE A 265 7.35 32.09 -63.11
N GLN A 266 6.31 32.42 -63.87
CA GLN A 266 4.98 32.74 -63.36
C GLN A 266 3.93 31.77 -63.93
N VAL A 267 3.04 31.25 -63.07
CA VAL A 267 1.83 30.51 -63.46
C VAL A 267 0.61 31.29 -62.96
N LEU A 268 -0.29 31.65 -63.88
CA LEU A 268 -1.47 32.47 -63.59
C LEU A 268 -2.68 32.12 -64.45
N SER A 269 -3.68 31.47 -63.83
CA SER A 269 -4.97 31.18 -64.43
C SER A 269 -6.10 31.84 -63.61
N ASP A 270 -6.85 32.71 -64.27
CA ASP A 270 -7.87 33.58 -63.68
C ASP A 270 -9.24 33.48 -64.39
N THR A 271 -9.31 32.75 -65.50
CA THR A 271 -10.55 32.53 -66.24
C THR A 271 -11.26 31.24 -65.81
N SER A 272 -12.60 31.26 -65.80
CA SER A 272 -13.45 30.15 -65.34
C SER A 272 -13.53 28.96 -66.31
N GLN A 273 -12.66 28.89 -67.32
CA GLN A 273 -12.69 27.78 -68.27
C GLN A 273 -12.26 26.49 -67.56
N THR A 274 -13.05 25.44 -67.78
CA THR A 274 -13.03 24.14 -67.07
C THR A 274 -11.61 23.60 -66.86
N PRO A 275 -11.21 23.25 -65.62
CA PRO A 275 -9.82 22.96 -65.35
C PRO A 275 -9.43 21.58 -65.88
N THR A 276 -8.30 21.55 -66.57
CA THR A 276 -7.45 20.37 -66.66
C THR A 276 -6.01 20.82 -66.38
N GLU A 277 -5.77 21.58 -65.32
CA GLU A 277 -4.44 22.17 -65.15
C GLU A 277 -3.46 21.20 -64.48
N GLY A 278 -2.22 21.18 -64.96
CA GLY A 278 -1.29 20.06 -64.78
C GLY A 278 0.10 20.45 -65.27
N ASN A 279 0.44 21.73 -65.12
CA ASN A 279 1.71 22.28 -65.56
C ASN A 279 2.83 21.72 -64.66
N ILE A 280 3.95 21.36 -65.27
CA ILE A 280 5.09 20.74 -64.59
C ILE A 280 6.31 21.67 -64.76
N ILE A 281 6.87 22.09 -63.63
CA ILE A 281 8.11 22.87 -63.55
C ILE A 281 9.21 21.95 -63.01
N GLY A 282 10.14 21.60 -63.89
CA GLY A 282 11.25 20.68 -63.68
C GLY A 282 10.91 19.23 -64.04
N GLY A 283 11.91 18.36 -64.00
CA GLY A 283 11.80 16.99 -64.50
C GLY A 283 12.00 15.89 -63.44
N PRO A 284 11.84 14.61 -63.81
CA PRO A 284 12.08 13.49 -62.90
C PRO A 284 13.58 13.24 -62.61
N THR A 285 14.49 13.83 -63.39
CA THR A 285 15.95 13.67 -63.27
C THR A 285 16.64 15.02 -63.07
N SER A 286 17.83 15.02 -62.48
CA SER A 286 18.63 16.23 -62.28
C SER A 286 19.06 16.93 -63.57
N ASP A 287 19.20 16.20 -64.69
CA ASP A 287 19.51 16.78 -66.01
C ASP A 287 18.32 17.53 -66.64
N LEU A 288 17.11 17.31 -66.13
CA LEU A 288 15.90 18.02 -66.55
C LEU A 288 15.51 19.13 -65.55
N ALA A 289 16.33 19.36 -64.52
CA ALA A 289 16.09 20.40 -63.54
C ALA A 289 16.24 21.79 -64.16
N ASN A 290 15.33 22.71 -63.84
CA ASN A 290 15.61 24.11 -64.10
C ASN A 290 16.55 24.65 -63.03
N ILE A 291 17.37 25.61 -63.43
CA ILE A 291 18.29 26.33 -62.56
C ILE A 291 17.80 27.77 -62.54
N ILE A 292 17.25 28.19 -61.40
CA ILE A 292 16.48 29.43 -61.29
C ILE A 292 17.12 30.30 -60.22
N GLY A 293 17.76 31.39 -60.62
CA GLY A 293 18.50 32.26 -59.70
C GLY A 293 18.59 33.70 -60.17
N GLY A 294 18.97 34.61 -59.26
CA GLY A 294 19.22 36.02 -59.55
C GLY A 294 18.00 36.85 -59.96
N ASN A 295 16.77 36.31 -59.94
CA ASN A 295 15.58 37.05 -60.34
C ASN A 295 15.23 38.14 -59.31
N GLY A 296 14.70 39.28 -59.77
CA GLY A 296 14.41 40.44 -58.92
C GLY A 296 13.25 40.28 -57.94
N LYS A 297 12.47 39.20 -58.06
CA LYS A 297 11.43 38.79 -57.09
C LYS A 297 11.62 37.32 -56.71
N ALA A 298 10.56 36.52 -56.78
CA ALA A 298 10.62 35.09 -56.49
C ALA A 298 11.11 34.28 -57.71
N GLY A 299 11.74 33.13 -57.47
CA GLY A 299 12.13 32.22 -58.55
C GLY A 299 10.93 31.69 -59.32
N ILE A 300 9.96 31.11 -58.59
CA ILE A 300 8.68 30.63 -59.13
C ILE A 300 7.53 31.32 -58.42
N TYR A 301 6.58 31.88 -59.18
CA TYR A 301 5.37 32.53 -58.68
C TYR A 301 4.11 31.85 -59.22
N ILE A 302 3.25 31.35 -58.34
CA ILE A 302 1.96 30.72 -58.68
C ILE A 302 0.84 31.54 -58.08
N SER A 303 -0.12 31.97 -58.90
CA SER A 303 -1.24 32.82 -58.47
C SER A 303 -2.48 32.57 -59.32
N GLY A 304 -3.66 33.00 -58.86
CA GLY A 304 -4.90 32.96 -59.64
C GLY A 304 -5.90 31.95 -59.10
N SER A 305 -7.17 32.34 -59.01
CA SER A 305 -8.25 31.54 -58.42
C SER A 305 -8.60 30.29 -59.23
N SER A 306 -8.16 30.24 -60.48
CA SER A 306 -8.36 29.12 -61.40
C SER A 306 -7.06 28.38 -61.68
N THR A 307 -5.99 28.69 -60.96
CA THR A 307 -4.73 27.96 -61.04
C THR A 307 -4.80 26.69 -60.22
N LEU A 308 -4.89 25.53 -60.88
CA LEU A 308 -5.03 24.23 -60.24
C LEU A 308 -3.80 23.35 -60.53
N THR A 309 -3.44 22.49 -59.58
CA THR A 309 -2.64 21.28 -59.84
C THR A 309 -1.31 21.52 -60.59
N THR A 310 -0.57 22.57 -60.23
CA THR A 310 0.82 22.77 -60.69
C THR A 310 1.79 21.88 -59.91
N THR A 311 2.67 21.17 -60.61
CA THR A 311 3.72 20.33 -59.99
C THR A 311 5.08 20.98 -60.17
N ILE A 312 5.76 21.27 -59.06
CA ILE A 312 7.16 21.71 -59.04
C ILE A 312 8.00 20.53 -58.58
N GLN A 313 8.78 19.94 -59.47
CA GLN A 313 9.63 18.80 -59.18
C GLN A 313 11.07 19.06 -59.64
N THR A 314 12.04 18.53 -58.90
CA THR A 314 13.49 18.59 -59.21
C THR A 314 13.91 19.89 -59.92
N ASN A 315 14.09 20.96 -59.15
CA ASN A 315 14.72 22.20 -59.62
C ASN A 315 15.87 22.56 -58.68
N PHE A 316 16.78 23.41 -59.14
CA PHE A 316 17.77 24.06 -58.30
C PHE A 316 17.44 25.55 -58.27
N ILE A 317 16.90 26.01 -57.14
CA ILE A 317 16.38 27.37 -56.97
C ILE A 317 17.29 28.13 -56.00
N GLY A 318 17.94 29.15 -56.54
CA GLY A 318 18.96 29.96 -55.85
C GLY A 318 20.34 29.29 -55.73
N ILE A 319 20.47 28.04 -56.17
CA ILE A 319 21.70 27.25 -56.17
C ILE A 319 21.85 26.51 -57.50
N TYR A 320 23.08 26.18 -57.92
CA TYR A 320 23.33 25.24 -59.01
C TYR A 320 24.34 24.15 -58.64
N ARG A 321 25.57 24.52 -58.29
CA ARG A 321 26.59 23.64 -57.70
C ARG A 321 26.86 24.06 -56.26
N ASP A 322 27.32 23.12 -55.45
CA ASP A 322 27.59 23.36 -54.02
C ASP A 322 28.68 24.44 -53.81
N THR A 323 29.56 24.65 -54.80
CA THR A 323 30.67 25.62 -54.78
C THR A 323 30.38 26.93 -55.50
N ASP A 324 29.20 27.06 -56.13
CA ASP A 324 28.88 28.27 -56.88
C ASP A 324 28.62 29.46 -55.93
N PRO A 325 28.90 30.71 -56.35
CA PRO A 325 28.51 31.89 -55.59
C PRO A 325 26.98 31.96 -55.39
N ASP A 326 26.53 32.86 -54.52
CA ASP A 326 25.10 32.97 -54.18
C ASP A 326 24.30 33.38 -55.42
N PHE A 327 23.42 32.48 -55.86
CA PHE A 327 22.52 32.68 -56.99
C PHE A 327 21.08 32.92 -56.55
N GLY A 328 20.88 33.27 -55.28
CA GLY A 328 19.58 33.53 -54.68
C GLY A 328 18.70 34.48 -55.49
N ASN A 329 17.40 34.22 -55.50
CA ASN A 329 16.42 35.21 -55.93
C ASN A 329 16.29 36.29 -54.85
N LEU A 330 15.93 37.52 -55.22
CA LEU A 330 15.89 38.63 -54.25
C LEU A 330 14.79 38.46 -53.18
N GLN A 331 13.73 37.73 -53.50
CA GLN A 331 12.66 37.36 -52.57
C GLN A 331 12.66 35.85 -52.34
N ASP A 332 11.52 35.18 -52.49
CA ASP A 332 11.36 33.78 -52.14
C ASP A 332 11.86 32.84 -53.25
N GLY A 333 12.17 31.59 -52.90
CA GLY A 333 12.40 30.56 -53.92
C GLY A 333 11.11 30.26 -54.71
N ILE A 334 10.06 29.90 -53.98
CA ILE A 334 8.73 29.60 -54.50
C ILE A 334 7.69 30.42 -53.73
N ARG A 335 6.81 31.12 -54.45
CA ARG A 335 5.72 31.91 -53.87
C ARG A 335 4.37 31.50 -54.44
N ILE A 336 3.39 31.20 -53.58
CA ILE A 336 2.04 30.71 -53.94
C ILE A 336 0.99 31.63 -53.34
N GLU A 337 0.10 32.17 -54.20
CA GLU A 337 -0.84 33.22 -53.84
C GLU A 337 -2.23 33.12 -54.49
N ASN A 338 -3.15 33.97 -54.01
CA ASN A 338 -4.40 34.39 -54.67
C ASN A 338 -5.22 33.25 -55.29
N GLY A 339 -5.60 32.27 -54.48
CA GLY A 339 -6.54 31.21 -54.87
C GLY A 339 -5.93 30.03 -55.61
N ALA A 340 -4.60 30.02 -55.83
CA ALA A 340 -3.92 28.86 -56.38
C ALA A 340 -4.17 27.63 -55.51
N SER A 341 -4.50 26.49 -56.12
CA SER A 341 -4.87 25.29 -55.36
C SER A 341 -4.30 24.00 -55.92
N GLY A 342 -4.09 23.02 -55.04
CA GLY A 342 -3.56 21.70 -55.41
C GLY A 342 -2.12 21.70 -55.91
N THR A 343 -1.32 22.73 -55.58
CA THR A 343 0.10 22.77 -55.95
C THR A 343 0.88 21.66 -55.24
N VAL A 344 1.68 20.90 -55.98
CA VAL A 344 2.54 19.83 -55.45
C VAL A 344 4.00 20.23 -55.63
N ILE A 345 4.79 20.12 -54.56
CA ILE A 345 6.19 20.55 -54.52
C ILE A 345 7.06 19.40 -54.01
N GLY A 346 8.02 18.98 -54.82
CA GLY A 346 9.14 18.16 -54.39
C GLY A 346 9.73 17.28 -55.48
N GLY A 347 10.96 16.85 -55.25
CA GLY A 347 11.74 16.08 -56.21
C GLY A 347 11.37 14.60 -56.30
N ALA A 348 11.81 13.97 -57.39
CA ALA A 348 11.74 12.52 -57.54
C ALA A 348 12.64 11.81 -56.51
N THR A 349 12.41 10.52 -56.27
CA THR A 349 13.01 9.72 -55.17
C THR A 349 14.54 9.78 -55.02
N SER A 350 15.28 10.14 -56.07
CA SER A 350 16.75 10.27 -56.06
C SER A 350 17.26 11.65 -56.50
N ASN A 351 16.36 12.57 -56.85
CA ASN A 351 16.72 13.88 -57.38
C ASN A 351 15.99 14.96 -56.55
N PRO A 352 16.68 15.59 -55.58
CA PRO A 352 16.05 16.57 -54.71
C PRO A 352 15.64 17.83 -55.48
N LEU A 353 14.50 18.42 -55.11
CA LEU A 353 14.26 19.85 -55.30
C LEU A 353 15.07 20.60 -54.26
N VAL A 354 15.94 21.52 -54.66
CA VAL A 354 16.80 22.27 -53.74
C VAL A 354 16.45 23.76 -53.81
N ILE A 355 16.21 24.37 -52.64
CA ILE A 355 15.76 25.76 -52.52
C ILE A 355 16.61 26.46 -51.45
N SER A 356 17.56 27.30 -51.90
CA SER A 356 18.62 27.85 -51.05
C SER A 356 19.05 29.24 -51.52
N ASP A 357 19.74 30.01 -50.66
CA ASP A 357 20.22 31.39 -50.86
C ASP A 357 19.19 32.46 -51.24
N ASN A 358 17.90 32.14 -51.32
CA ASN A 358 16.90 33.14 -51.65
C ASN A 358 16.83 34.18 -50.53
N GLY A 359 16.70 35.47 -50.86
CA GLY A 359 16.70 36.56 -49.89
C GLY A 359 15.50 36.54 -48.92
N GLY A 360 14.39 35.93 -49.33
CA GLY A 360 13.18 35.69 -48.54
C GLY A 360 13.10 34.27 -47.97
N TYR A 361 11.91 33.67 -48.03
CA TYR A 361 11.70 32.28 -47.63
C TYR A 361 12.05 31.32 -48.77
N GLY A 362 12.41 30.07 -48.46
CA GLY A 362 12.47 29.04 -49.49
C GLY A 362 11.11 28.87 -50.17
N ILE A 363 10.05 28.71 -49.38
CA ILE A 363 8.67 28.61 -49.86
C ILE A 363 7.76 29.56 -49.05
N TYR A 364 6.97 30.38 -49.74
CA TYR A 364 6.03 31.30 -49.12
C TYR A 364 4.61 31.13 -49.68
N ILE A 365 3.68 30.73 -48.81
CA ILE A 365 2.27 30.51 -49.12
C ILE A 365 1.46 31.57 -48.40
N ARG A 366 0.83 32.47 -49.14
CA ARG A 366 0.07 33.59 -48.57
C ARG A 366 -1.12 33.97 -49.43
N THR A 367 -2.10 34.65 -48.86
CA THR A 367 -3.04 35.42 -49.68
C THR A 367 -2.65 36.91 -49.71
N SER A 368 -3.00 37.63 -50.78
CA SER A 368 -2.98 39.11 -50.77
C SER A 368 -4.33 39.71 -50.32
N SER A 369 -5.42 38.93 -50.31
CA SER A 369 -6.76 39.30 -49.79
C SER A 369 -7.48 38.11 -49.12
N SER A 370 -8.28 38.33 -48.07
CA SER A 370 -8.93 37.24 -47.31
C SER A 370 -9.97 36.41 -48.08
N THR A 371 -10.34 36.81 -49.31
CA THR A 371 -11.47 36.24 -50.06
C THR A 371 -11.10 35.06 -50.95
N THR A 372 -9.83 34.90 -51.33
CA THR A 372 -9.37 33.83 -52.22
C THR A 372 -8.03 33.25 -51.75
N PRO A 373 -7.99 32.55 -50.60
CA PRO A 373 -6.75 31.99 -50.09
C PRO A 373 -6.26 30.80 -50.95
N PRO A 374 -4.94 30.56 -51.03
CA PRO A 374 -4.42 29.30 -51.54
C PRO A 374 -4.91 28.11 -50.69
N VAL A 375 -5.23 26.99 -51.35
CA VAL A 375 -5.71 25.77 -50.66
C VAL A 375 -5.01 24.52 -51.17
N ASN A 376 -4.78 23.54 -50.28
CA ASN A 376 -4.25 22.21 -50.63
C ASN A 376 -2.85 22.25 -51.29
N THR A 377 -1.95 23.11 -50.81
CA THR A 377 -0.53 23.03 -51.21
C THR A 377 0.13 21.85 -50.50
N THR A 378 0.82 20.99 -51.24
CA THR A 378 1.48 19.80 -50.69
C THR A 378 2.97 19.85 -51.02
N ILE A 379 3.82 19.79 -50.00
CA ILE A 379 5.24 19.49 -50.13
C ILE A 379 5.39 17.98 -49.88
N ASN A 380 5.82 17.25 -50.90
CA ASN A 380 6.00 15.80 -50.88
C ASN A 380 7.08 15.39 -51.88
N GLY A 381 7.85 14.35 -51.58
CA GLY A 381 9.02 13.95 -52.34
C GLY A 381 10.32 14.48 -51.73
N VAL A 382 11.43 14.34 -52.47
CA VAL A 382 12.75 14.73 -51.96
C VAL A 382 12.94 16.24 -52.14
N THR A 383 13.00 16.98 -51.04
CA THR A 383 13.09 18.44 -51.02
C THR A 383 14.05 18.91 -49.94
N TYR A 384 15.04 19.71 -50.32
CA TYR A 384 16.03 20.31 -49.43
C TYR A 384 15.88 21.83 -49.43
N ILE A 385 15.65 22.42 -48.26
CA ILE A 385 15.38 23.86 -48.09
C ILE A 385 16.40 24.43 -47.11
N GLY A 386 17.27 25.32 -47.59
CA GLY A 386 18.30 25.99 -46.79
C GLY A 386 19.62 25.22 -46.68
N THR A 387 19.83 24.21 -47.52
CA THR A 387 21.07 23.43 -47.57
C THR A 387 21.62 23.35 -48.99
N THR A 388 22.87 22.90 -49.13
CA THR A 388 23.47 22.52 -50.42
C THR A 388 22.73 21.33 -51.08
N ARG A 389 23.11 20.95 -52.31
CA ARG A 389 22.51 19.81 -53.02
C ARG A 389 22.79 18.47 -52.35
N SER A 390 23.90 18.35 -51.64
CA SER A 390 24.19 17.21 -50.77
C SER A 390 23.24 17.12 -49.57
N GLY A 391 22.57 18.22 -49.21
CA GLY A 391 21.59 18.28 -48.13
C GLY A 391 22.19 18.17 -46.73
N ILE A 392 23.50 18.42 -46.60
CA ILE A 392 24.27 18.28 -45.35
C ILE A 392 24.97 19.57 -44.91
N VAL A 393 25.22 20.51 -45.83
CA VAL A 393 25.86 21.80 -45.54
C VAL A 393 24.79 22.89 -45.57
N ALA A 394 24.82 23.79 -44.59
CA ALA A 394 23.90 24.94 -44.54
C ALA A 394 24.18 25.91 -45.70
N ARG A 395 23.10 26.34 -46.35
CA ARG A 395 23.07 27.35 -47.42
C ARG A 395 21.70 28.04 -47.40
N GLY A 396 21.49 28.83 -46.35
CA GLY A 396 20.18 29.24 -45.88
C GLY A 396 19.44 30.21 -46.78
N ASN A 397 18.11 30.09 -46.80
CA ASN A 397 17.27 31.19 -47.25
C ASN A 397 17.23 32.29 -46.17
N GLY A 398 17.17 33.56 -46.59
CA GLY A 398 17.41 34.74 -45.76
C GLY A 398 16.38 34.98 -44.66
N ALA A 399 15.11 34.60 -44.85
CA ALA A 399 14.04 34.82 -43.88
C ALA A 399 13.54 33.55 -43.17
N GLY A 400 13.88 32.36 -43.67
CA GLY A 400 13.43 31.07 -43.15
C GLY A 400 13.16 30.03 -44.23
N GLY A 401 12.76 28.81 -43.85
CA GLY A 401 12.51 27.72 -44.78
C GLY A 401 11.15 27.83 -45.48
N VAL A 402 10.07 27.59 -44.74
CA VAL A 402 8.68 27.59 -45.24
C VAL A 402 7.83 28.54 -44.41
N ARG A 403 7.10 29.47 -45.05
CA ARG A 403 6.12 30.33 -44.39
C ARG A 403 4.72 30.12 -44.94
N ILE A 404 3.75 29.93 -44.06
CA ILE A 404 2.32 29.84 -44.36
C ILE A 404 1.60 30.95 -43.62
N GLU A 405 0.89 31.81 -44.33
CA GLU A 405 0.19 32.93 -43.70
C GLU A 405 -1.10 33.36 -44.39
N LEU A 406 -1.74 34.40 -43.82
CA LEU A 406 -2.82 35.17 -44.40
C LEU A 406 -3.88 34.25 -45.04
N ALA A 407 -4.60 33.51 -44.20
CA ALA A 407 -5.76 32.69 -44.60
C ALA A 407 -5.50 31.45 -45.48
N ALA A 408 -4.26 31.09 -45.81
CA ALA A 408 -3.94 29.83 -46.50
C ALA A 408 -4.51 28.62 -45.76
N ARG A 409 -5.00 27.61 -46.50
CA ARG A 409 -5.69 26.44 -45.90
C ARG A 409 -5.14 25.11 -46.37
N ASN A 410 -5.17 24.12 -45.47
CA ASN A 410 -4.85 22.72 -45.77
C ASN A 410 -3.47 22.53 -46.42
N SER A 411 -2.46 23.26 -45.94
CA SER A 411 -1.09 23.09 -46.45
C SER A 411 -0.44 21.88 -45.77
N ASN A 412 0.02 20.91 -46.57
CA ASN A 412 0.64 19.69 -46.08
C ASN A 412 2.15 19.70 -46.37
N ILE A 413 2.96 19.85 -45.33
CA ILE A 413 4.42 19.84 -45.36
C ILE A 413 4.88 18.44 -44.94
N SER A 414 5.04 17.53 -45.89
CA SER A 414 5.28 16.10 -45.61
C SER A 414 6.62 15.58 -46.11
N GLY A 415 7.27 14.73 -45.30
CA GLY A 415 8.68 14.40 -45.43
C GLY A 415 9.07 12.95 -45.21
N ALA A 416 8.19 11.99 -45.49
CA ALA A 416 8.45 10.57 -45.19
C ALA A 416 9.84 10.10 -45.64
N ASN A 417 10.49 9.24 -44.84
CA ASN A 417 11.81 8.66 -45.09
C ASN A 417 12.95 9.69 -45.26
N ASN A 418 12.96 10.77 -44.47
CA ASN A 418 14.00 11.82 -44.49
C ASN A 418 14.09 12.60 -45.82
N ASN A 419 13.01 12.59 -46.60
CA ASN A 419 12.95 13.21 -47.92
C ASN A 419 12.75 14.72 -47.85
N LEU A 420 12.16 15.24 -46.77
CA LEU A 420 12.03 16.69 -46.55
C LEU A 420 13.03 17.15 -45.50
N ARG A 421 13.95 18.01 -45.91
CA ARG A 421 14.96 18.64 -45.03
C ARG A 421 14.76 20.15 -45.05
N ILE A 422 14.54 20.73 -43.88
CA ILE A 422 14.33 22.16 -43.71
C ILE A 422 15.33 22.63 -42.64
N SER A 423 16.53 22.93 -43.09
CA SER A 423 17.71 23.10 -42.23
C SER A 423 18.58 24.23 -42.76
N GLY A 424 19.40 24.85 -41.91
CA GLY A 424 20.38 25.86 -42.32
C GLY A 424 19.79 27.23 -42.69
N ASN A 425 18.51 27.49 -42.45
CA ASN A 425 17.87 28.76 -42.83
C ASN A 425 18.13 29.88 -41.81
N ASN A 426 18.19 31.13 -42.28
CA ASN A 426 18.42 32.33 -41.44
C ASN A 426 17.12 32.85 -40.78
N GLY A 427 16.29 31.94 -40.29
CA GLY A 427 15.01 32.21 -39.65
C GLY A 427 14.40 30.89 -39.14
N PRO A 428 13.09 30.83 -38.85
CA PRO A 428 12.45 29.56 -38.53
C PRO A 428 12.52 28.58 -39.71
N GLY A 429 12.66 27.28 -39.41
CA GLY A 429 12.52 26.24 -40.42
C GLY A 429 11.13 26.29 -41.07
N VAL A 430 10.08 26.24 -40.24
CA VAL A 430 8.69 26.39 -40.66
C VAL A 430 8.00 27.46 -39.82
N TRP A 431 7.29 28.40 -40.45
CA TRP A 431 6.50 29.43 -39.78
C TRP A 431 5.05 29.43 -40.27
N ILE A 432 4.09 29.18 -39.38
CA ILE A 432 2.66 29.15 -39.65
C ILE A 432 2.00 30.29 -38.86
N THR A 433 1.45 31.29 -39.54
CA THR A 433 1.01 32.52 -38.86
C THR A 433 -0.34 33.07 -39.37
N GLY A 434 -1.19 33.48 -38.44
CA GLY A 434 -2.39 34.27 -38.73
C GLY A 434 -3.71 33.53 -38.47
N ALA A 435 -4.69 34.26 -37.94
CA ALA A 435 -5.92 33.72 -37.38
C ALA A 435 -6.81 32.90 -38.34
N ASN A 436 -6.62 33.10 -39.64
CA ASN A 436 -7.38 32.44 -40.71
C ASN A 436 -6.62 31.29 -41.37
N VAL A 437 -5.38 31.01 -40.95
CA VAL A 437 -4.63 29.83 -41.40
C VAL A 437 -5.16 28.61 -40.67
N ILE A 438 -5.70 27.66 -41.44
CA ILE A 438 -6.41 26.50 -40.90
C ILE A 438 -5.94 25.22 -41.58
N GLY A 439 -5.69 24.18 -40.79
CA GLY A 439 -5.47 22.82 -41.31
C GLY A 439 -4.06 22.55 -41.83
N SER A 440 -3.07 23.30 -41.35
CA SER A 440 -1.66 23.08 -41.72
C SER A 440 -1.12 21.81 -41.07
N GLN A 441 -0.36 21.02 -41.83
CA GLN A 441 0.25 19.77 -41.36
C GLN A 441 1.75 19.82 -41.60
N VAL A 442 2.55 19.44 -40.60
CA VAL A 442 4.00 19.22 -40.71
C VAL A 442 4.26 17.78 -40.32
N SER A 443 4.71 16.95 -41.26
CA SER A 443 4.86 15.52 -41.02
C SER A 443 6.17 14.94 -41.54
N GLY A 444 6.84 14.12 -40.73
CA GLY A 444 8.02 13.36 -41.15
C GLY A 444 9.24 14.20 -41.56
N ALA A 445 9.28 15.50 -41.28
CA ALA A 445 10.35 16.37 -41.74
C ALA A 445 11.60 16.28 -40.85
N LEU A 446 12.78 16.52 -41.44
CA LEU A 446 14.02 16.79 -40.70
C LEU A 446 14.24 18.30 -40.64
N ILE A 447 14.19 18.88 -39.44
CA ILE A 447 14.23 20.32 -39.23
C ILE A 447 15.38 20.69 -38.29
N GLY A 448 16.41 21.34 -38.84
CA GLY A 448 17.59 21.82 -38.09
C GLY A 448 18.70 20.77 -37.89
N VAL A 449 18.52 19.56 -38.41
CA VAL A 449 19.41 18.40 -38.17
C VAL A 449 19.81 17.73 -39.48
N ASN A 450 20.99 17.11 -39.49
CA ASN A 450 21.48 16.29 -40.58
C ASN A 450 20.91 14.85 -40.54
N VAL A 451 21.18 14.04 -41.57
CA VAL A 451 20.81 12.62 -41.64
C VAL A 451 21.86 11.72 -40.96
N GLY A 452 21.42 10.64 -40.31
CA GLY A 452 22.27 9.60 -39.73
C GLY A 452 22.35 9.59 -38.20
N ALA A 453 22.99 8.54 -37.66
CA ALA A 453 23.32 8.45 -36.23
C ALA A 453 24.48 9.40 -35.89
N GLY A 454 24.42 10.09 -34.75
CA GLY A 454 25.38 11.14 -34.41
C GLY A 454 25.30 12.35 -35.34
N ALA A 455 24.15 12.57 -36.00
CA ALA A 455 23.95 13.70 -36.91
C ALA A 455 24.32 15.02 -36.24
N SER A 456 24.99 15.90 -36.99
CA SER A 456 25.29 17.25 -36.52
C SER A 456 24.11 18.20 -36.75
N ALA A 457 24.07 19.28 -35.99
CA ALA A 457 23.14 20.37 -36.22
C ALA A 457 23.43 21.06 -37.57
N VAL A 458 22.37 21.35 -38.32
CA VAL A 458 22.37 22.21 -39.50
C VAL A 458 21.30 23.27 -39.21
N ALA A 459 21.64 24.15 -38.27
CA ALA A 459 20.67 24.89 -37.49
C ALA A 459 19.85 25.88 -38.34
N ASN A 460 18.55 25.96 -38.05
CA ASN A 460 17.77 27.15 -38.39
C ASN A 460 17.92 28.17 -37.26
N THR A 461 18.16 29.44 -37.60
CA THR A 461 18.54 30.46 -36.60
C THR A 461 17.36 31.07 -35.83
N GLY A 462 16.12 30.86 -36.29
CA GLY A 462 14.88 31.35 -35.66
C GLY A 462 14.01 30.25 -35.04
N GLY A 463 14.60 29.07 -34.76
CA GLY A 463 13.89 27.90 -34.24
C GLY A 463 13.44 26.91 -35.31
N GLY A 464 12.93 25.75 -34.88
CA GLY A 464 12.48 24.69 -35.79
C GLY A 464 11.14 25.01 -36.45
N VAL A 465 10.06 24.96 -35.66
CA VAL A 465 8.68 25.24 -36.11
C VAL A 465 8.04 26.30 -35.23
N LEU A 466 7.62 27.42 -35.82
CA LEU A 466 6.89 28.49 -35.16
C LEU A 466 5.44 28.50 -35.65
N VAL A 467 4.48 28.42 -34.74
CA VAL A 467 3.05 28.56 -35.03
C VAL A 467 2.52 29.73 -34.20
N ASP A 468 1.99 30.77 -34.84
CA ASP A 468 1.56 31.97 -34.12
C ASP A 468 0.32 32.70 -34.65
N SER A 469 0.00 33.82 -33.99
CA SER A 469 -0.96 34.84 -34.43
C SER A 469 -2.36 34.31 -34.74
N GLY A 470 -2.81 33.31 -33.97
CA GLY A 470 -4.15 32.74 -34.10
C GLY A 470 -4.27 31.57 -35.07
N ALA A 471 -3.18 31.05 -35.64
CA ALA A 471 -3.25 29.88 -36.53
C ALA A 471 -3.92 28.67 -35.83
N GLN A 472 -4.71 27.90 -36.59
CA GLN A 472 -5.60 26.89 -36.01
C GLN A 472 -5.59 25.53 -36.72
N HIS A 473 -5.99 24.48 -36.00
CA HIS A 473 -6.05 23.10 -36.50
C HIS A 473 -4.72 22.67 -37.14
N THR A 474 -3.61 22.95 -36.44
CA THR A 474 -2.27 22.61 -36.91
C THR A 474 -1.84 21.27 -36.34
N THR A 475 -1.34 20.38 -37.18
CA THR A 475 -0.83 19.06 -36.77
C THR A 475 0.66 18.96 -37.08
N ILE A 476 1.48 18.66 -36.07
CA ILE A 476 2.91 18.39 -36.23
C ILE A 476 3.15 16.95 -35.81
N THR A 477 3.58 16.08 -36.72
CA THR A 477 3.70 14.66 -36.44
C THR A 477 4.92 13.97 -37.04
N GLY A 478 5.49 12.99 -36.34
CA GLY A 478 6.55 12.14 -36.89
C GLY A 478 7.83 12.87 -37.30
N SER A 479 8.00 14.15 -36.96
CA SER A 479 9.11 14.97 -37.44
C SER A 479 10.28 14.93 -36.47
N THR A 480 11.50 15.05 -36.98
CA THR A 480 12.72 15.23 -36.16
C THR A 480 13.10 16.70 -36.16
N ILE A 481 12.99 17.36 -35.01
CA ILE A 481 13.12 18.80 -34.85
C ILE A 481 14.23 19.07 -33.81
N SER A 482 15.44 19.26 -34.30
CA SER A 482 16.66 19.20 -33.49
C SER A 482 17.70 20.17 -34.02
N GLY A 483 18.68 20.56 -33.21
CA GLY A 483 19.80 21.39 -33.66
C GLY A 483 19.46 22.85 -33.98
N ASN A 484 18.28 23.35 -33.65
CA ASN A 484 17.88 24.74 -33.93
C ASN A 484 18.39 25.69 -32.83
N THR A 485 18.68 26.95 -33.16
CA THR A 485 19.31 27.90 -32.22
C THR A 485 18.33 28.68 -31.33
N ASP A 486 17.08 28.26 -31.23
CA ASP A 486 16.11 28.75 -30.25
C ASP A 486 15.29 27.56 -29.76
N PHE A 487 14.01 27.44 -30.14
CA PHE A 487 13.13 26.33 -29.77
C PHE A 487 13.11 25.22 -30.82
N GLY A 488 12.69 24.03 -30.41
CA GLY A 488 12.23 23.00 -31.34
C GLY A 488 10.91 23.43 -31.99
N VAL A 489 9.85 23.54 -31.18
CA VAL A 489 8.53 24.02 -31.61
C VAL A 489 8.03 25.12 -30.68
N ARG A 490 7.57 26.26 -31.20
CA ARG A 490 6.90 27.32 -30.42
C ARG A 490 5.48 27.56 -30.90
N LEU A 491 4.54 27.62 -29.96
CA LEU A 491 3.14 27.95 -30.18
C LEU A 491 2.82 29.26 -29.45
N SER A 492 2.46 30.31 -30.17
CA SER A 492 2.15 31.63 -29.60
C SER A 492 0.77 32.11 -30.05
N ALA A 493 -0.17 32.32 -29.12
CA ALA A 493 -1.56 32.69 -29.45
C ALA A 493 -2.29 31.74 -30.43
N THR A 494 -2.08 30.43 -30.33
CA THR A 494 -2.64 29.43 -31.27
C THR A 494 -3.97 28.80 -30.81
N LYS A 495 -4.70 28.13 -31.70
CA LYS A 495 -5.91 27.38 -31.32
C LYS A 495 -5.94 25.98 -31.91
N THR A 496 -6.13 24.96 -31.08
CA THR A 496 -6.24 23.57 -31.53
C THR A 496 -5.00 23.11 -32.30
N VAL A 497 -3.94 22.78 -31.55
CA VAL A 497 -2.69 22.25 -32.11
C VAL A 497 -2.43 20.85 -31.57
N THR A 498 -2.06 19.93 -32.46
CA THR A 498 -1.72 18.55 -32.11
C THR A 498 -0.27 18.27 -32.45
N LEU A 499 0.52 17.84 -31.46
CA LEU A 499 1.92 17.44 -31.61
C LEU A 499 2.05 15.97 -31.18
N THR A 500 2.30 15.04 -32.10
CA THR A 500 2.38 13.59 -31.79
C THR A 500 3.46 12.87 -32.57
N GLY A 501 4.18 11.94 -31.95
CA GLY A 501 5.17 11.13 -32.67
C GLY A 501 6.46 11.86 -33.05
N ASN A 502 6.71 13.07 -32.53
CA ASN A 502 7.87 13.87 -32.89
C ASN A 502 9.11 13.50 -32.05
N PHE A 503 10.30 13.70 -32.63
CA PHE A 503 11.60 13.53 -31.98
C PHE A 503 12.27 14.89 -31.88
N ILE A 504 12.48 15.39 -30.66
CA ILE A 504 12.89 16.78 -30.44
C ILE A 504 14.16 16.83 -29.57
N GLY A 505 15.24 17.37 -30.15
CA GLY A 505 16.56 17.44 -29.53
C GLY A 505 17.38 16.13 -29.63
N LEU A 506 16.89 15.14 -30.39
CA LEU A 506 17.56 13.87 -30.68
C LEU A 506 18.16 13.86 -32.10
N ASP A 507 19.15 13.00 -32.32
CA ASP A 507 19.61 12.65 -33.68
C ASP A 507 18.56 11.81 -34.43
N THR A 508 18.75 11.62 -35.75
CA THR A 508 17.75 10.89 -36.57
C THR A 508 17.68 9.38 -36.25
N ALA A 509 18.72 8.82 -35.62
CA ALA A 509 18.73 7.45 -35.09
C ALA A 509 18.09 7.34 -33.68
N ARG A 510 17.91 8.49 -33.02
CA ARG A 510 17.34 8.68 -31.67
C ARG A 510 18.23 8.13 -30.56
N THR A 511 19.49 7.85 -30.87
CA THR A 511 20.48 7.24 -29.98
C THR A 511 21.36 8.28 -29.28
N GLY A 512 21.40 9.51 -29.80
CA GLY A 512 22.15 10.62 -29.23
C GLY A 512 21.36 11.93 -29.30
N THR A 513 21.91 12.98 -28.70
CA THR A 513 21.28 14.31 -28.64
C THR A 513 21.84 15.25 -29.70
N VAL A 514 20.96 16.00 -30.36
CA VAL A 514 21.28 17.16 -31.19
C VAL A 514 20.45 18.33 -30.64
N PRO A 515 20.91 18.99 -29.56
CA PRO A 515 20.14 19.98 -28.82
C PRO A 515 19.53 21.06 -29.71
N ASN A 516 18.24 21.37 -29.50
CA ASN A 516 17.80 22.75 -29.70
C ASN A 516 18.37 23.58 -28.53
N THR A 517 18.76 24.84 -28.73
CA THR A 517 19.44 25.61 -27.68
C THR A 517 18.51 26.15 -26.59
N GLY A 518 17.20 26.14 -26.82
CA GLY A 518 16.13 26.51 -25.89
C GLY A 518 15.18 25.34 -25.61
N PRO A 519 13.89 25.60 -25.30
CA PRO A 519 12.93 24.54 -25.02
C PRO A 519 12.65 23.64 -26.24
N GLY A 520 12.31 22.37 -25.96
CA GLY A 520 11.90 21.43 -27.01
C GLY A 520 10.55 21.86 -27.62
N ILE A 521 9.53 22.00 -26.78
CA ILE A 521 8.22 22.58 -27.14
C ILE A 521 7.92 23.73 -26.19
N ASP A 522 7.54 24.90 -26.73
CA ASP A 522 7.25 26.12 -25.99
C ASP A 522 5.84 26.63 -26.32
N VAL A 523 4.89 26.52 -25.39
CA VAL A 523 3.50 26.93 -25.55
C VAL A 523 3.25 28.21 -24.76
N GLN A 524 2.93 29.30 -25.44
CA GLN A 524 2.82 30.62 -24.82
C GLN A 524 1.73 31.52 -25.44
N ASP A 525 1.64 32.75 -24.91
CA ASP A 525 0.92 33.90 -25.47
C ASP A 525 -0.57 33.67 -25.75
N GLY A 526 -1.28 32.88 -24.93
CA GLY A 526 -2.72 32.70 -25.09
C GLY A 526 -3.13 31.54 -25.98
N SER A 527 -2.23 30.58 -26.18
CA SER A 527 -2.55 29.35 -26.91
C SER A 527 -3.62 28.51 -26.20
N SER A 528 -4.55 27.93 -26.96
CA SER A 528 -5.66 27.13 -26.42
C SER A 528 -5.84 25.79 -27.12
N SER A 529 -6.28 24.77 -26.37
CA SER A 529 -6.59 23.42 -26.89
C SER A 529 -5.38 22.74 -27.54
N THR A 530 -4.26 22.69 -26.82
CA THR A 530 -3.01 22.08 -27.32
C THR A 530 -2.88 20.64 -26.81
N LEU A 531 -2.71 19.67 -27.71
CA LEU A 531 -2.40 18.28 -27.37
C LEU A 531 -0.94 17.97 -27.70
N ILE A 532 -0.15 17.63 -26.68
CA ILE A 532 1.25 17.22 -26.80
C ILE A 532 1.35 15.75 -26.41
N GLY A 533 1.34 14.89 -27.40
CA GLY A 533 1.47 13.43 -27.29
C GLY A 533 0.12 12.74 -27.06
N SER A 534 0.06 11.47 -27.45
CA SER A 534 -1.10 10.59 -27.26
C SER A 534 -0.65 9.15 -26.98
N ALA A 535 -1.59 8.30 -26.54
CA ALA A 535 -1.30 6.88 -26.29
C ALA A 535 -0.77 6.15 -27.53
N ASP A 536 -1.31 6.49 -28.71
CA ASP A 536 -0.94 5.88 -29.99
C ASP A 536 0.33 6.49 -30.60
N SER A 537 0.70 7.71 -30.20
CA SER A 537 1.78 8.46 -30.82
C SER A 537 2.46 9.43 -29.85
N LYS A 538 3.49 8.91 -29.19
CA LYS A 538 4.29 9.60 -28.16
C LYS A 538 5.28 10.58 -28.77
N ASN A 539 5.50 11.76 -28.18
CA ASN A 539 6.68 12.55 -28.51
C ASN A 539 7.87 12.14 -27.63
N TYR A 540 9.07 12.31 -28.16
CA TYR A 540 10.34 11.99 -27.53
C TYR A 540 11.19 13.26 -27.46
N LEU A 541 11.44 13.77 -26.26
CA LEU A 541 12.08 15.06 -26.05
C LEU A 541 13.29 14.92 -25.14
N ALA A 542 14.49 15.14 -25.67
CA ALA A 542 15.74 14.89 -24.95
C ALA A 542 16.83 15.86 -25.40
N GLY A 543 17.78 16.13 -24.51
CA GLY A 543 18.96 16.95 -24.80
C GLY A 543 18.70 18.42 -25.09
N ASN A 544 17.49 18.96 -24.93
CA ASN A 544 17.21 20.37 -25.25
C ASN A 544 17.88 21.33 -24.25
N GLY A 545 18.26 22.51 -24.73
CA GLY A 545 18.94 23.59 -23.99
C GLY A 545 18.05 24.37 -23.01
N GLY A 546 16.81 23.92 -22.80
CA GLY A 546 15.88 24.41 -21.78
C GLY A 546 14.96 23.29 -21.29
N ALA A 547 13.73 23.62 -20.90
CA ALA A 547 12.74 22.61 -20.56
C ALA A 547 12.36 21.76 -21.79
N ALA A 548 12.04 20.48 -21.61
CA ALA A 548 11.59 19.67 -22.73
C ALA A 548 10.26 20.20 -23.27
N ILE A 549 9.33 20.51 -22.36
CA ILE A 549 8.05 21.15 -22.66
C ILE A 549 7.87 22.31 -21.69
N GLN A 550 7.62 23.50 -22.22
CA GLN A 550 7.27 24.70 -21.47
C GLN A 550 5.85 25.14 -21.83
N VAL A 551 5.03 25.46 -20.82
CA VAL A 551 3.68 26.00 -20.95
C VAL A 551 3.60 27.29 -20.14
N ALA A 552 3.39 28.42 -20.79
CA ALA A 552 3.46 29.75 -20.18
C ALA A 552 2.31 30.67 -20.62
N GLY A 553 2.06 31.74 -19.84
CA GLY A 553 1.16 32.83 -20.20
C GLY A 553 -0.25 32.73 -19.61
N ALA A 554 -0.74 33.82 -19.03
CA ALA A 554 -2.02 33.88 -18.30
C ALA A 554 -3.28 33.51 -19.11
N SER A 555 -3.21 33.66 -20.43
CA SER A 555 -4.30 33.32 -21.35
C SER A 555 -4.17 31.93 -21.96
N THR A 556 -3.06 31.22 -21.69
CA THR A 556 -2.83 29.87 -22.21
C THR A 556 -3.68 28.88 -21.44
N THR A 557 -4.54 28.13 -22.14
CA THR A 557 -5.57 27.26 -21.53
C THR A 557 -5.71 25.93 -22.27
N GLY A 558 -6.15 24.88 -21.59
CA GLY A 558 -6.49 23.61 -22.23
C GLY A 558 -5.29 22.93 -22.92
N THR A 559 -4.13 22.95 -22.26
CA THR A 559 -2.94 22.22 -22.71
C THR A 559 -2.91 20.85 -22.07
N THR A 560 -2.82 19.80 -22.88
CA THR A 560 -2.70 18.41 -22.43
C THR A 560 -1.36 17.85 -22.89
N VAL A 561 -0.48 17.57 -21.93
CA VAL A 561 0.82 16.91 -22.13
C VAL A 561 0.66 15.45 -21.73
N SER A 562 0.51 14.56 -22.72
CA SER A 562 0.20 13.16 -22.46
C SER A 562 1.14 12.17 -23.14
N ASN A 563 1.50 11.09 -22.44
CA ASN A 563 2.20 9.93 -23.02
C ASN A 563 3.58 10.22 -23.64
N ASN A 564 4.24 11.33 -23.27
CA ASN A 564 5.55 11.67 -23.82
C ASN A 564 6.68 10.92 -23.09
N ILE A 565 7.81 10.75 -23.78
CA ILE A 565 9.08 10.28 -23.21
C ILE A 565 10.05 11.45 -23.16
N ILE A 566 10.54 11.78 -21.96
CA ILE A 566 11.28 13.02 -21.71
C ILE A 566 12.60 12.74 -21.00
N GLY A 567 13.68 13.28 -21.57
CA GLY A 567 15.06 13.20 -21.06
C GLY A 567 15.73 11.85 -21.28
N LEU A 568 15.19 11.02 -22.18
CA LEU A 568 15.69 9.68 -22.49
C LEU A 568 15.90 9.50 -24.00
N ALA A 569 16.98 8.80 -24.36
CA ALA A 569 17.30 8.39 -25.73
C ALA A 569 17.13 6.87 -25.90
N ASN A 570 17.04 6.44 -27.16
CA ASN A 570 16.97 5.04 -27.56
C ASN A 570 18.32 4.34 -27.33
N ASN A 571 18.32 3.15 -26.74
CA ASN A 571 19.52 2.31 -26.60
C ASN A 571 19.97 1.60 -27.89
N GLY A 572 19.29 1.85 -29.01
CA GLY A 572 19.52 1.20 -30.30
C GLY A 572 18.63 -0.02 -30.55
N SER A 573 17.90 -0.51 -29.53
CA SER A 573 16.94 -1.62 -29.66
C SER A 573 15.47 -1.18 -29.64
N GLY A 574 15.22 0.13 -29.71
CA GLY A 574 13.87 0.72 -29.66
C GLY A 574 13.38 1.01 -28.24
N VAL A 575 14.19 0.78 -27.22
CA VAL A 575 13.86 1.05 -25.81
C VAL A 575 14.47 2.39 -25.40
N TYR A 576 13.63 3.28 -24.86
CA TYR A 576 14.06 4.62 -24.43
C TYR A 576 14.44 4.61 -22.95
N ASN A 577 15.67 4.21 -22.68
CA ASN A 577 16.22 4.14 -21.33
C ASN A 577 17.63 4.75 -21.23
N VAL A 578 18.20 5.33 -22.28
CA VAL A 578 19.53 5.98 -22.21
C VAL A 578 19.40 7.39 -21.66
N ILE A 579 20.33 7.81 -20.79
CA ILE A 579 20.36 9.17 -20.22
C ILE A 579 20.59 10.19 -21.35
N ALA A 580 19.64 11.11 -21.52
CA ALA A 580 19.71 12.19 -22.51
C ALA A 580 18.93 13.42 -21.99
N GLY A 581 19.22 13.82 -20.75
CA GLY A 581 18.51 14.87 -20.04
C GLY A 581 18.41 16.18 -20.79
N ASN A 582 17.28 16.87 -20.64
CA ASN A 582 17.20 18.29 -21.00
C ASN A 582 17.90 19.12 -19.92
N THR A 583 18.41 20.29 -20.30
CA THR A 583 19.14 21.19 -19.38
C THR A 583 18.21 22.04 -18.48
N GLY A 584 16.90 21.96 -18.69
CA GLY A 584 15.86 22.48 -17.78
C GLY A 584 14.96 21.38 -17.23
N ASP A 585 13.73 21.73 -16.88
CA ASP A 585 12.72 20.77 -16.39
C ASP A 585 12.24 19.82 -17.50
N GLY A 586 11.72 18.64 -17.13
CA GLY A 586 11.03 17.78 -18.08
C GLY A 586 9.78 18.48 -18.64
N VAL A 587 8.91 18.95 -17.74
CA VAL A 587 7.75 19.80 -18.07
C VAL A 587 7.72 21.00 -17.13
N LEU A 588 7.69 22.22 -17.68
CA LEU A 588 7.59 23.47 -16.93
C LEU A 588 6.23 24.15 -17.24
N VAL A 589 5.42 24.39 -16.23
CA VAL A 589 4.15 25.14 -16.33
C VAL A 589 4.28 26.43 -15.53
N GLN A 590 4.21 27.59 -16.17
CA GLN A 590 4.52 28.88 -15.54
C GLN A 590 3.74 30.07 -16.10
N GLY A 591 4.10 31.28 -15.66
CA GLY A 591 3.69 32.53 -16.30
C GLY A 591 2.17 32.77 -16.34
N GLY A 592 1.41 32.14 -15.44
CA GLY A 592 -0.03 32.29 -15.38
C GLY A 592 -0.82 31.22 -16.13
N ALA A 593 -0.18 30.23 -16.74
CA ALA A 593 -0.86 29.19 -17.52
C ALA A 593 -1.98 28.52 -16.71
N ARG A 594 -3.11 28.24 -17.38
CA ARG A 594 -4.30 27.68 -16.74
C ARG A 594 -4.73 26.39 -17.42
N THR A 595 -5.51 25.58 -16.70
CA THR A 595 -6.16 24.36 -17.23
C THR A 595 -5.19 23.45 -17.98
N THR A 596 -4.05 23.15 -17.36
CA THR A 596 -3.01 22.29 -17.94
C THR A 596 -3.08 20.89 -17.33
N THR A 597 -3.12 19.87 -18.17
CA THR A 597 -3.07 18.46 -17.74
C THR A 597 -1.74 17.86 -18.18
N VAL A 598 -0.98 17.29 -17.24
CA VAL A 598 0.25 16.54 -17.52
C VAL A 598 0.01 15.11 -17.06
N ASN A 599 -0.17 14.18 -18.00
CA ASN A 599 -0.57 12.82 -17.66
C ASN A 599 0.18 11.69 -18.39
N ASN A 600 0.44 10.60 -17.69
CA ASN A 600 1.03 9.38 -18.25
C ASN A 600 2.37 9.59 -18.99
N ASN A 601 3.17 10.59 -18.59
CA ASN A 601 4.49 10.83 -19.19
C ASN A 601 5.57 10.01 -18.47
N LEU A 602 6.58 9.56 -19.22
CA LEU A 602 7.82 8.98 -18.67
C LEU A 602 8.90 10.06 -18.69
N ILE A 603 9.38 10.46 -17.52
CA ILE A 603 10.26 11.63 -17.36
C ILE A 603 11.46 11.26 -16.51
N GLY A 604 12.68 11.42 -17.03
CA GLY A 604 13.88 11.20 -16.25
C GLY A 604 15.11 11.91 -16.79
N SER A 605 16.17 11.91 -15.99
CA SER A 605 17.50 12.44 -16.33
C SER A 605 17.60 13.94 -16.60
N ASN A 606 16.54 14.74 -16.38
CA ASN A 606 16.60 16.17 -16.62
C ASN A 606 17.41 16.88 -15.53
N THR A 607 18.13 17.94 -15.88
CA THR A 607 18.84 18.73 -14.88
C THR A 607 17.90 19.62 -14.07
N GLY A 608 16.68 19.88 -14.52
CA GLY A 608 15.62 20.48 -13.71
C GLY A 608 14.86 19.46 -12.86
N ALA A 609 13.61 19.79 -12.53
CA ALA A 609 12.64 18.85 -11.99
C ALA A 609 12.05 17.97 -13.10
N GLY A 610 11.45 16.84 -12.74
CA GLY A 610 10.64 16.07 -13.70
C GLY A 610 9.47 16.92 -14.21
N VAL A 611 8.68 17.46 -13.29
CA VAL A 611 7.63 18.44 -13.58
C VAL A 611 7.73 19.62 -12.62
N LYS A 612 7.78 20.84 -13.14
CA LYS A 612 7.74 22.08 -12.37
C LYS A 612 6.49 22.88 -12.69
N VAL A 613 5.80 23.38 -11.67
CA VAL A 613 4.66 24.30 -11.78
C VAL A 613 4.97 25.55 -10.96
N GLU A 614 4.94 26.73 -11.57
CA GLU A 614 5.46 27.96 -10.94
C GLU A 614 4.58 29.20 -11.17
N GLY A 615 4.44 30.03 -10.13
CA GLY A 615 3.86 31.37 -10.17
C GLY A 615 2.41 31.48 -9.67
N SER A 616 2.09 32.58 -8.99
CA SER A 616 0.79 32.87 -8.33
C SER A 616 -0.43 32.88 -9.25
N ASP A 617 -0.21 33.19 -10.53
CA ASP A 617 -1.28 33.20 -11.52
C ASP A 617 -1.46 31.85 -12.22
N THR A 618 -0.49 30.93 -12.07
CA THR A 618 -0.55 29.58 -12.63
C THR A 618 -1.51 28.75 -11.80
N MET A 619 -2.57 28.26 -12.43
CA MET A 619 -3.65 27.60 -11.70
C MET A 619 -4.38 26.52 -12.48
N THR A 620 -5.07 25.64 -11.76
CA THR A 620 -5.84 24.54 -12.37
C THR A 620 -4.92 23.64 -13.19
N VAL A 621 -3.92 23.06 -12.53
CA VAL A 621 -2.98 22.11 -13.13
C VAL A 621 -3.22 20.72 -12.55
N THR A 622 -3.43 19.75 -13.43
CA THR A 622 -3.62 18.34 -13.06
C THR A 622 -2.41 17.54 -13.49
N LEU A 623 -1.70 16.93 -12.55
CA LEU A 623 -0.58 16.04 -12.78
C LEU A 623 -1.03 14.61 -12.47
N SER A 624 -1.14 13.72 -13.45
CA SER A 624 -1.67 12.38 -13.18
C SER A 624 -0.94 11.21 -13.84
N ALA A 625 -0.76 10.12 -13.11
CA ALA A 625 -0.16 8.88 -13.64
C ALA A 625 1.22 9.05 -14.31
N ASN A 626 1.98 10.11 -13.99
CA ASN A 626 3.32 10.30 -14.56
C ASN A 626 4.32 9.37 -13.86
N ASN A 627 5.26 8.84 -14.63
CA ASN A 627 6.39 8.05 -14.15
C ASN A 627 7.66 8.92 -14.17
N ILE A 628 8.22 9.25 -13.00
CA ILE A 628 9.24 10.29 -12.86
C ILE A 628 10.47 9.78 -12.10
N GLY A 629 11.64 9.96 -12.71
CA GLY A 629 12.94 9.68 -12.09
C GLY A 629 13.42 8.23 -12.27
N TRP A 630 12.66 7.39 -12.97
CA TRP A 630 13.04 6.01 -13.27
C TRP A 630 12.42 5.49 -14.56
N VAL A 631 12.94 4.37 -15.05
CA VAL A 631 12.39 3.65 -16.21
C VAL A 631 12.46 2.13 -15.98
N GLN A 632 11.45 1.40 -16.46
CA GLN A 632 11.46 -0.06 -16.46
C GLN A 632 12.27 -0.58 -17.66
N ASP A 633 13.23 -1.47 -17.41
CA ASP A 633 13.99 -2.19 -18.44
C ASP A 633 13.92 -3.70 -18.20
N GLY A 634 13.04 -4.38 -18.95
CA GLY A 634 12.69 -5.77 -18.70
C GLY A 634 12.10 -5.94 -17.29
N ASN A 635 12.76 -6.73 -16.44
CA ASN A 635 12.39 -6.94 -15.04
C ASN A 635 13.11 -5.99 -14.07
N ASN A 636 14.02 -5.14 -14.55
CA ASN A 636 14.81 -4.24 -13.72
C ASN A 636 14.23 -2.82 -13.75
N SER A 637 14.30 -2.11 -12.63
CA SER A 637 14.06 -0.67 -12.59
C SER A 637 15.41 0.06 -12.69
N LEU A 638 15.54 0.98 -13.65
CA LEU A 638 16.73 1.78 -13.86
C LEU A 638 16.51 3.20 -13.35
N GLU A 639 17.46 3.70 -12.57
CA GLU A 639 17.45 5.04 -11.99
C GLU A 639 17.70 6.10 -13.06
N ARG A 640 16.80 7.06 -13.21
CA ARG A 640 16.91 8.17 -14.17
C ARG A 640 16.61 9.48 -13.44
N PRO A 641 17.41 9.83 -12.41
CA PRO A 641 17.13 10.93 -11.50
C PRO A 641 16.95 12.26 -12.26
N ASN A 642 15.94 13.04 -11.89
CA ASN A 642 15.94 14.48 -12.19
C ASN A 642 16.67 15.21 -11.06
N THR A 643 17.44 16.26 -11.37
CA THR A 643 18.41 16.79 -10.39
C THR A 643 17.82 17.77 -9.36
N VAL A 644 16.67 18.38 -9.63
CA VAL A 644 16.02 19.33 -8.69
C VAL A 644 14.87 18.70 -7.89
N GLY A 645 14.26 17.61 -8.38
CA GLY A 645 13.14 16.93 -7.74
C GLY A 645 12.23 16.21 -8.73
N GLY A 646 11.26 15.46 -8.22
CA GLY A 646 10.27 14.77 -9.06
C GLY A 646 9.21 15.73 -9.58
N ILE A 647 8.33 16.19 -8.69
CA ILE A 647 7.34 17.24 -8.94
C ILE A 647 7.67 18.44 -8.03
N VAL A 648 7.78 19.63 -8.60
CA VAL A 648 8.01 20.88 -7.86
C VAL A 648 6.88 21.86 -8.16
N ILE A 649 6.19 22.32 -7.12
CA ILE A 649 5.09 23.29 -7.21
C ILE A 649 5.51 24.52 -6.39
N ASN A 650 5.63 25.67 -7.03
CA ASN A 650 6.12 26.90 -6.41
C ASN A 650 5.14 28.05 -6.64
N GLN A 651 4.59 28.60 -5.57
CA GLN A 651 3.65 29.72 -5.59
C GLN A 651 2.38 29.52 -6.43
N ALA A 652 2.03 28.29 -6.84
CA ALA A 652 0.87 28.03 -7.68
C ALA A 652 -0.39 27.66 -6.86
N ARG A 653 -1.57 27.69 -7.50
CA ARG A 653 -2.85 27.40 -6.82
C ARG A 653 -3.78 26.48 -7.60
N TYR A 654 -4.67 25.78 -6.90
CA TYR A 654 -5.59 24.79 -7.51
C TYR A 654 -4.84 23.70 -8.29
N ILE A 655 -3.91 23.02 -7.61
CA ILE A 655 -3.07 21.98 -8.21
C ILE A 655 -3.51 20.61 -7.70
N THR A 656 -3.69 19.66 -8.61
CA THR A 656 -4.00 18.28 -8.24
C THR A 656 -2.92 17.37 -8.79
N ALA A 657 -2.15 16.72 -7.93
CA ALA A 657 -1.22 15.66 -8.30
C ALA A 657 -1.77 14.31 -7.85
N THR A 658 -2.15 13.44 -8.79
CA THR A 658 -2.82 12.16 -8.49
C THR A 658 -2.23 10.94 -9.19
N GLY A 659 -1.95 9.87 -8.45
CA GLY A 659 -1.52 8.60 -9.06
C GLY A 659 -0.14 8.63 -9.72
N ASN A 660 0.69 9.66 -9.47
CA ASN A 660 2.04 9.72 -10.04
C ASN A 660 2.97 8.74 -9.31
N VAL A 661 3.93 8.17 -10.03
CA VAL A 661 4.97 7.28 -9.49
C VAL A 661 6.32 7.95 -9.64
N LEU A 662 6.97 8.26 -8.52
CA LEU A 662 8.22 9.00 -8.46
C LEU A 662 9.27 8.16 -7.73
N ALA A 663 10.49 8.10 -8.27
CA ALA A 663 11.59 7.42 -7.61
C ALA A 663 12.95 8.02 -7.96
N TYR A 664 13.94 7.80 -7.09
CA TYR A 664 15.36 8.17 -7.29
C TYR A 664 15.65 9.64 -7.61
N ASN A 665 14.73 10.59 -7.41
CA ASN A 665 15.02 11.99 -7.74
C ASN A 665 16.08 12.56 -6.78
N ALA A 666 16.94 13.46 -7.27
CA ALA A 666 18.06 14.01 -6.49
C ALA A 666 17.63 15.10 -5.47
N SER A 667 16.34 15.15 -5.13
CA SER A 667 15.74 15.97 -4.07
C SER A 667 14.48 15.27 -3.56
N SER A 668 13.54 15.99 -2.96
CA SER A 668 12.23 15.45 -2.56
C SER A 668 11.43 14.94 -3.76
N GLY A 669 10.60 13.92 -3.53
CA GLY A 669 9.72 13.39 -4.56
C GLY A 669 8.74 14.46 -5.06
N ILE A 670 7.98 15.03 -4.14
CA ILE A 670 7.11 16.19 -4.40
C ILE A 670 7.51 17.34 -3.48
N THR A 671 7.70 18.53 -4.02
CA THR A 671 7.92 19.76 -3.25
C THR A 671 6.82 20.76 -3.55
N ALA A 672 6.21 21.35 -2.52
CA ALA A 672 5.18 22.37 -2.64
C ALA A 672 5.54 23.59 -1.77
N THR A 673 5.90 24.72 -2.40
CA THR A 673 6.38 25.92 -1.70
C THR A 673 5.47 27.12 -1.97
N GLY A 674 4.96 27.77 -0.92
CA GLY A 674 4.08 28.94 -1.04
C GLY A 674 2.79 28.71 -1.83
N VAL A 675 2.28 27.47 -1.84
CA VAL A 675 1.14 27.07 -2.69
C VAL A 675 -0.22 27.33 -2.01
N GLN A 676 -1.30 27.39 -2.79
CA GLN A 676 -2.65 27.54 -2.23
C GLN A 676 -3.63 26.54 -2.84
N THR A 677 -4.33 25.76 -2.02
CA THR A 677 -5.30 24.75 -2.50
C THR A 677 -4.63 23.72 -3.42
N VAL A 678 -3.90 22.78 -2.81
CA VAL A 678 -3.20 21.70 -3.52
C VAL A 678 -3.64 20.36 -3.00
N THR A 679 -4.00 19.43 -3.88
CA THR A 679 -4.33 18.05 -3.53
C THR A 679 -3.26 17.11 -4.08
N LEU A 680 -2.49 16.49 -3.19
CA LEU A 680 -1.52 15.44 -3.46
C LEU A 680 -2.14 14.12 -3.04
N GLN A 681 -2.68 13.37 -4.00
CA GLN A 681 -3.47 12.18 -3.71
C GLN A 681 -2.94 10.92 -4.39
N SER A 682 -2.87 9.79 -3.68
CA SER A 682 -2.57 8.49 -4.30
C SER A 682 -1.24 8.43 -5.10
N ASN A 683 -0.30 9.33 -4.82
CA ASN A 683 1.03 9.29 -5.44
C ASN A 683 1.88 8.24 -4.74
N GLY A 684 2.69 7.53 -5.50
CA GLY A 684 3.70 6.62 -4.99
C GLY A 684 5.09 7.26 -5.11
N VAL A 685 5.71 7.60 -3.99
CA VAL A 685 7.09 8.10 -3.94
C VAL A 685 7.95 7.03 -3.29
N TYR A 686 8.76 6.37 -4.11
CA TYR A 686 9.49 5.15 -3.75
C TYR A 686 11.01 5.33 -3.91
N TYR A 687 11.77 4.41 -3.32
CA TYR A 687 13.16 4.09 -3.66
C TYR A 687 14.11 5.31 -3.74
N HIS A 688 14.45 5.87 -2.58
CA HIS A 688 15.58 6.77 -2.37
C HIS A 688 15.56 8.07 -3.18
N SER A 689 14.42 8.76 -3.24
CA SER A 689 14.52 10.21 -3.47
C SER A 689 15.40 10.80 -2.36
N SER A 690 16.37 11.63 -2.71
CA SER A 690 17.39 12.08 -1.75
C SER A 690 16.86 13.10 -0.71
N GLY A 691 15.64 13.60 -0.90
CA GLY A 691 14.90 14.43 0.06
C GLY A 691 13.75 13.69 0.75
N SER A 692 12.71 14.44 1.10
CA SER A 692 11.47 13.90 1.68
C SER A 692 10.59 13.25 0.61
N GLY A 693 9.68 12.36 0.99
CA GLY A 693 8.67 11.86 0.05
C GLY A 693 7.83 13.03 -0.50
N ILE A 694 7.28 13.83 0.41
CA ILE A 694 6.59 15.09 0.15
C ILE A 694 7.16 16.15 1.09
N GLU A 695 7.56 17.29 0.53
CA GLU A 695 7.96 18.48 1.28
C GLU A 695 7.01 19.65 1.01
N ILE A 696 6.53 20.29 2.06
CA ILE A 696 5.66 21.47 2.01
C ILE A 696 6.37 22.61 2.74
N ASN A 697 6.50 23.77 2.11
CA ASN A 697 7.31 24.89 2.58
C ASN A 697 6.66 26.26 2.29
N GLY A 698 7.19 27.32 2.89
CA GLY A 698 6.75 28.69 2.74
C GLY A 698 5.32 28.91 3.24
N PRO A 699 4.66 30.01 2.81
CA PRO A 699 3.30 30.34 3.23
C PRO A 699 2.27 29.48 2.47
N SER A 700 2.47 28.17 2.45
CA SER A 700 1.55 27.23 1.81
C SER A 700 0.27 27.11 2.61
N SER A 701 -0.88 27.05 1.94
CA SER A 701 -2.17 26.90 2.63
C SER A 701 -3.13 25.97 1.91
N ASN A 702 -3.97 25.28 2.69
CA ASN A 702 -4.99 24.35 2.17
C ASN A 702 -4.36 23.24 1.30
N VAL A 703 -3.36 22.53 1.83
CA VAL A 703 -2.71 21.43 1.14
C VAL A 703 -3.23 20.11 1.71
N GLN A 704 -3.72 19.24 0.83
CA GLN A 704 -4.24 17.92 1.18
C GLN A 704 -3.27 16.85 0.69
N VAL A 705 -2.71 16.07 1.61
CA VAL A 705 -1.82 14.93 1.36
C VAL A 705 -2.60 13.67 1.72
N LEU A 706 -3.19 13.02 0.72
CA LEU A 706 -4.18 11.95 0.91
C LEU A 706 -3.77 10.64 0.24
N ASN A 707 -3.86 9.50 0.94
CA ASN A 707 -3.71 8.17 0.33
C ASN A 707 -2.39 7.93 -0.45
N ASN A 708 -1.33 8.70 -0.18
CA ASN A 708 -0.04 8.52 -0.86
C ASN A 708 0.74 7.36 -0.25
N THR A 709 1.61 6.73 -1.04
CA THR A 709 2.59 5.75 -0.52
C THR A 709 3.97 6.39 -0.57
N LEU A 710 4.58 6.61 0.59
CA LEU A 710 5.83 7.36 0.77
C LEU A 710 6.85 6.46 1.45
N GLN A 711 7.73 5.86 0.66
CA GLN A 711 8.59 4.78 1.12
C GLN A 711 10.05 4.96 0.72
N SER A 712 10.95 4.66 1.66
CA SER A 712 12.40 4.59 1.40
C SER A 712 13.01 5.90 0.90
N ASN A 713 12.47 7.06 1.28
CA ASN A 713 13.08 8.35 0.98
C ASN A 713 14.19 8.68 1.98
N SER A 714 15.14 9.52 1.59
CA SER A 714 16.34 9.82 2.41
C SER A 714 16.09 10.90 3.48
N SER A 715 14.84 11.30 3.69
CA SER A 715 14.42 12.20 4.77
C SER A 715 13.12 11.70 5.43
N TYR A 716 12.14 12.58 5.66
CA TYR A 716 10.82 12.21 6.17
C TYR A 716 9.87 11.75 5.05
N GLY A 717 8.82 10.99 5.40
CA GLY A 717 7.72 10.73 4.48
C GLY A 717 7.03 12.02 4.05
N VAL A 718 6.55 12.80 5.03
CA VAL A 718 6.04 14.15 4.84
C VAL A 718 6.80 15.11 5.75
N ARG A 719 7.33 16.19 5.18
CA ARG A 719 7.98 17.28 5.92
C ARG A 719 7.27 18.58 5.64
N VAL A 720 6.83 19.28 6.68
CA VAL A 720 6.17 20.59 6.59
C VAL A 720 7.01 21.60 7.34
N VAL A 721 7.38 22.69 6.67
CA VAL A 721 8.25 23.73 7.23
C VAL A 721 7.76 25.14 6.86
N GLY A 722 8.30 26.16 7.52
CA GLY A 722 7.96 27.56 7.26
C GLY A 722 6.68 27.99 7.98
N ASP A 723 5.85 28.80 7.34
CA ASP A 723 4.59 29.35 7.85
C ASP A 723 3.36 28.68 7.20
N SER A 724 3.50 27.41 6.82
CA SER A 724 2.44 26.62 6.19
C SER A 724 1.26 26.38 7.14
N GLN A 725 0.04 26.36 6.59
CA GLN A 725 -1.23 26.36 7.33
C GLN A 725 -2.25 25.40 6.69
N ARG A 726 -3.11 24.76 7.48
CA ARG A 726 -4.18 23.87 6.95
C ARG A 726 -3.61 22.76 6.05
N ILE A 727 -2.61 22.05 6.58
CA ILE A 727 -1.94 20.93 5.91
C ILE A 727 -2.53 19.61 6.39
N ARG A 728 -3.44 19.07 5.59
CA ARG A 728 -4.22 17.88 5.91
C ARG A 728 -3.48 16.63 5.45
N ILE A 729 -3.05 15.78 6.36
CA ILE A 729 -2.27 14.57 6.07
C ILE A 729 -3.06 13.35 6.54
N GLN A 730 -3.68 12.62 5.62
CA GLN A 730 -4.56 11.50 5.98
C GLN A 730 -4.39 10.27 5.08
N SER A 731 -4.52 9.10 5.69
CA SER A 731 -4.54 7.79 5.03
C SER A 731 -3.31 7.49 4.17
N ASN A 732 -2.19 8.18 4.42
CA ASN A 732 -0.93 7.93 3.73
C ASN A 732 -0.25 6.67 4.30
N ARG A 733 0.41 5.90 3.43
CA ARG A 733 1.23 4.76 3.79
C ARG A 733 2.70 5.19 3.83
N ILE A 734 3.23 5.43 5.01
CA ILE A 734 4.58 5.97 5.24
C ILE A 734 5.43 4.91 5.93
N SER A 735 6.57 4.53 5.33
CA SER A 735 7.49 3.55 5.94
C SER A 735 8.89 3.67 5.39
N LYS A 736 9.90 3.20 6.13
CA LYS A 736 11.29 3.07 5.64
C LYS A 736 11.98 4.36 5.21
N ASN A 737 11.41 5.54 5.48
CA ASN A 737 12.09 6.81 5.24
C ASN A 737 13.18 6.99 6.30
N THR A 738 14.36 7.48 5.95
CA THR A 738 15.52 7.40 6.85
C THR A 738 15.41 8.27 8.08
N THR A 739 14.64 9.37 8.04
CA THR A 739 14.53 10.32 9.16
C THR A 739 13.22 10.18 9.95
N GLY A 740 12.09 9.84 9.32
CA GLY A 740 10.83 9.62 10.03
C GLY A 740 9.57 9.71 9.17
N GLY A 741 8.41 9.75 9.82
CA GLY A 741 7.10 9.72 9.16
C GLY A 741 6.59 11.11 8.73
N VAL A 742 5.98 11.83 9.67
CA VAL A 742 5.49 13.21 9.50
C VAL A 742 6.29 14.13 10.43
N LYS A 743 6.86 15.21 9.88
CA LYS A 743 7.61 16.21 10.63
C LYS A 743 7.09 17.62 10.37
N LEU A 744 6.88 18.38 11.44
CA LEU A 744 6.58 19.81 11.43
C LEU A 744 7.81 20.56 12.00
N GLU A 745 8.34 21.56 11.28
CA GLU A 745 9.53 22.31 11.71
C GLU A 745 9.38 23.85 11.66
N GLY A 746 10.01 24.51 12.63
CA GLY A 746 10.08 25.98 12.68
C GLY A 746 8.75 26.60 13.10
N THR A 747 8.37 27.69 12.43
CA THR A 747 7.14 28.44 12.71
C THR A 747 5.88 27.66 12.38
N THR A 748 5.97 26.47 11.74
CA THR A 748 4.81 25.58 11.64
C THR A 748 4.37 25.08 12.99
N ARG A 749 5.25 25.10 14.01
CA ARG A 749 4.97 24.73 15.41
C ARG A 749 4.50 25.95 16.19
N TYR A 750 3.22 25.99 16.55
CA TYR A 750 2.67 27.04 17.40
C TYR A 750 3.22 26.88 18.82
N ILE A 751 3.70 27.97 19.43
CA ILE A 751 4.42 27.98 20.71
C ILE A 751 3.63 28.64 21.85
N ASP A 752 2.45 29.18 21.56
CA ASP A 752 1.62 29.92 22.53
C ASP A 752 0.40 29.09 22.97
N SER A 753 0.03 29.18 24.25
CA SER A 753 -1.01 28.35 24.88
C SER A 753 -2.44 28.92 24.73
N GLY A 754 -2.82 29.44 23.55
CA GLY A 754 -4.10 30.15 23.30
C GLY A 754 -5.12 29.36 22.47
N SER A 755 -6.41 29.77 22.49
CA SER A 755 -7.48 29.12 21.73
C SER A 755 -7.22 29.12 20.21
N ASP A 756 -7.09 27.92 19.65
CA ASP A 756 -6.49 27.64 18.36
C ASP A 756 -7.57 27.27 17.31
N ASP A 757 -8.24 28.27 16.75
CA ASP A 757 -9.28 28.07 15.72
C ASP A 757 -9.20 29.13 14.59
N SER A 758 -8.02 29.67 14.36
CA SER A 758 -7.81 30.68 13.31
C SER A 758 -7.26 30.04 12.04
N THR A 759 -7.94 30.25 10.92
CA THR A 759 -7.51 29.80 9.58
C THR A 759 -6.21 30.46 9.08
N SER A 760 -5.65 31.39 9.86
CA SER A 760 -4.43 32.15 9.56
C SER A 760 -3.22 31.75 10.42
N LEU A 761 -3.37 30.76 11.30
CA LEU A 761 -2.28 30.26 12.14
C LEU A 761 -1.49 29.13 11.45
N PRO A 762 -0.21 28.93 11.83
CA PRO A 762 0.60 27.82 11.34
C PRO A 762 -0.02 26.44 11.61
N ASN A 763 0.38 25.43 10.84
CA ASN A 763 -0.24 24.10 10.82
C ASN A 763 -0.30 23.35 12.17
N HIS A 764 0.50 23.71 13.17
CA HIS A 764 0.49 23.03 14.47
C HIS A 764 -0.58 23.62 15.39
N GLY A 765 -1.83 23.48 14.96
CA GLY A 765 -2.99 23.84 15.76
C GLY A 765 -3.45 22.75 16.73
N ILE A 766 -2.82 21.57 16.64
CA ILE A 766 -3.24 20.36 17.34
C ILE A 766 -2.06 19.41 17.51
N ASP A 767 -1.86 18.91 18.73
CA ASP A 767 -0.85 17.91 19.06
C ASP A 767 -1.41 16.49 18.94
N PRO A 768 -0.57 15.47 18.66
CA PRO A 768 -1.05 14.10 18.72
C PRO A 768 -1.52 13.77 20.15
N PRO A 769 -2.43 12.79 20.34
CA PRO A 769 -2.82 12.31 21.66
C PRO A 769 -1.65 12.15 22.64
N ILE A 770 -1.86 12.51 23.91
CA ILE A 770 -0.80 12.53 24.93
C ILE A 770 -0.21 11.12 25.09
N VAL A 771 1.11 11.00 24.91
CA VAL A 771 1.86 9.78 25.18
C VAL A 771 2.78 9.98 26.37
N ASP A 772 2.58 9.16 27.40
CA ASP A 772 3.50 9.04 28.53
C ASP A 772 3.67 7.54 28.84
N SER A 773 4.85 7.01 28.57
CA SER A 773 5.16 5.60 28.84
C SER A 773 5.24 5.28 30.33
N THR A 774 5.37 6.29 31.21
CA THR A 774 5.35 6.10 32.67
C THR A 774 3.94 6.16 33.24
N PHE A 775 2.98 6.63 32.45
CA PHE A 775 1.60 6.90 32.84
C PHE A 775 1.46 7.77 34.10
N ALA A 776 2.45 8.61 34.39
CA ALA A 776 2.39 9.60 35.45
C ALA A 776 1.31 10.65 35.14
N ASN A 777 1.11 10.97 33.86
CA ASN A 777 -0.03 11.75 33.42
C ASN A 777 -1.28 10.86 33.26
N PRO A 778 -2.36 11.09 34.03
CA PRO A 778 -3.58 10.28 33.98
C PRO A 778 -4.36 10.42 32.66
N LEU A 779 -4.06 11.44 31.85
CA LEU A 779 -4.69 11.71 30.55
C LEU A 779 -3.95 11.08 29.36
N SER A 780 -2.91 10.28 29.64
CA SER A 780 -2.14 9.62 28.59
C SER A 780 -2.95 8.53 27.92
N LEU A 781 -2.74 8.36 26.61
CA LEU A 781 -3.35 7.28 25.83
C LEU A 781 -2.99 5.92 26.44
N ARG A 782 -4.01 5.20 26.89
CA ARG A 782 -3.92 3.82 27.37
C ARG A 782 -4.54 2.87 26.37
N ILE A 783 -4.02 1.65 26.35
CA ILE A 783 -4.57 0.54 25.58
C ILE A 783 -4.49 -0.76 26.37
N ASP A 784 -5.55 -1.57 26.29
CA ASP A 784 -5.61 -2.88 26.93
C ASP A 784 -5.23 -4.04 25.99
N GLN A 785 -5.12 -5.24 26.54
CA GLN A 785 -4.72 -6.45 25.80
C GLN A 785 -5.71 -6.91 24.71
N TYR A 786 -6.88 -6.27 24.58
CA TYR A 786 -7.86 -6.54 23.53
C TYR A 786 -7.89 -5.45 22.45
N GLY A 787 -7.11 -4.38 22.65
CA GLY A 787 -7.05 -3.22 21.77
C GLY A 787 -8.07 -2.13 22.12
N ASN A 788 -8.71 -2.18 23.29
CA ASN A 788 -9.53 -1.06 23.75
C ASN A 788 -8.62 0.09 24.16
N PHE A 789 -8.87 1.28 23.62
CA PHE A 789 -8.09 2.48 23.90
C PHE A 789 -8.92 3.54 24.59
N ASN A 790 -8.24 4.35 25.40
CA ASN A 790 -8.79 5.49 26.13
C ASN A 790 -7.73 6.58 26.19
N GLY A 791 -8.03 7.77 25.66
CA GLY A 791 -7.05 8.85 25.58
C GLY A 791 -7.67 10.23 25.41
N TRP A 792 -6.80 11.24 25.35
CA TRP A 792 -7.19 12.63 25.18
C TRP A 792 -6.31 13.37 24.15
N VAL A 793 -6.90 14.35 23.47
CA VAL A 793 -6.22 15.30 22.57
C VAL A 793 -6.33 16.72 23.15
N TYR A 794 -5.20 17.43 23.19
CA TYR A 794 -5.06 18.78 23.74
C TYR A 794 -4.18 19.66 22.84
N THR A 795 -4.21 20.99 23.02
CA THR A 795 -3.49 21.99 22.18
C THR A 795 -2.06 22.30 22.63
N ASP A 796 -1.60 21.73 23.73
CA ASP A 796 -0.20 21.61 24.20
C ASP A 796 -0.22 20.74 25.47
N THR A 797 0.89 20.64 26.20
CA THR A 797 0.95 19.94 27.51
C THR A 797 0.11 20.59 28.63
N ALA A 798 -0.64 21.66 28.37
CA ALA A 798 -1.53 22.31 29.33
C ALA A 798 -2.97 21.75 29.27
N THR A 799 -3.60 21.73 30.44
CA THR A 799 -4.86 21.03 30.76
C THR A 799 -6.15 21.66 30.19
N LEU A 800 -6.09 22.43 29.09
CA LEU A 800 -7.27 23.05 28.48
C LEU A 800 -7.72 22.24 27.26
N PRO A 801 -9.00 21.77 27.19
CA PRO A 801 -9.53 21.05 26.03
C PRO A 801 -9.19 21.74 24.71
N ALA A 802 -8.78 20.97 23.70
CA ALA A 802 -8.49 21.52 22.38
C ALA A 802 -9.73 22.21 21.82
N SER A 803 -9.73 23.55 21.74
CA SER A 803 -10.83 24.31 21.13
C SER A 803 -11.08 23.90 19.67
N ALA A 804 -10.01 23.44 19.00
CA ALA A 804 -10.04 22.87 17.65
C ALA A 804 -10.90 21.60 17.51
N CYS A 805 -11.21 20.91 18.62
CA CYS A 805 -12.06 19.70 18.69
C CYS A 805 -13.42 19.94 19.37
N SER A 806 -13.87 21.20 19.46
CA SER A 806 -15.18 21.60 19.98
C SER A 806 -16.34 20.91 19.24
N PRO A 807 -17.55 20.74 19.83
CA PRO A 807 -18.67 20.03 19.22
C PRO A 807 -19.20 20.61 17.88
N ALA A 808 -18.77 21.82 17.48
CA ALA A 808 -19.01 22.37 16.15
C ALA A 808 -17.95 21.96 15.09
N ASN A 809 -16.78 21.49 15.53
CA ASN A 809 -15.58 21.20 14.75
C ASN A 809 -15.03 19.82 15.16
N THR A 810 -15.46 18.74 14.51
CA THR A 810 -15.04 17.38 14.87
C THR A 810 -13.63 17.06 14.38
N CYS A 811 -12.70 16.81 15.30
CA CYS A 811 -11.38 16.27 14.99
C CYS A 811 -11.44 14.79 14.55
N GLU A 812 -10.43 14.36 13.81
CA GLU A 812 -10.28 12.99 13.31
C GLU A 812 -8.92 12.41 13.73
N ILE A 813 -8.94 11.31 14.48
CA ILE A 813 -7.73 10.58 14.90
C ILE A 813 -7.60 9.33 14.04
N GLN A 814 -6.43 9.17 13.41
CA GLN A 814 -6.12 7.98 12.60
C GLN A 814 -5.01 7.18 13.27
N PHE A 815 -5.22 5.87 13.40
CA PHE A 815 -4.26 4.91 13.95
C PHE A 815 -3.60 4.11 12.85
N PHE A 816 -2.31 3.80 13.01
CA PHE A 816 -1.49 3.12 12.03
C PHE A 816 -0.65 2.01 12.66
N GLN A 817 -0.52 0.93 11.90
CA GLN A 817 0.46 -0.12 12.10
C GLN A 817 1.77 0.24 11.36
N PRO A 818 2.94 0.05 11.99
CA PRO A 818 4.23 0.12 11.29
C PRO A 818 4.43 -1.10 10.37
N ASN A 819 5.23 -0.94 9.31
CA ASN A 819 5.49 -1.98 8.29
C ASN A 819 6.95 -2.46 8.28
N THR A 820 7.63 -2.48 9.43
CA THR A 820 9.07 -2.78 9.65
C THR A 820 10.05 -1.59 9.53
N ASP A 821 11.21 -1.76 10.19
CA ASP A 821 12.31 -0.80 10.48
C ASP A 821 12.60 0.24 9.36
N PRO A 822 12.66 1.56 9.66
CA PRO A 822 12.56 2.19 10.97
C PRO A 822 11.16 2.20 11.56
N ASP A 823 11.11 1.94 12.86
CA ASP A 823 9.96 2.15 13.73
C ASP A 823 9.55 3.66 13.76
N GLY A 824 8.28 3.96 14.07
CA GLY A 824 7.76 5.33 14.14
C GLY A 824 7.16 5.91 12.85
N GLN A 825 6.84 5.09 11.84
CA GLN A 825 6.20 5.52 10.58
C GLN A 825 4.88 4.79 10.32
N GLY A 826 3.78 5.54 10.11
CA GLY A 826 2.44 4.97 9.93
C GLY A 826 2.23 4.42 8.51
N TYR A 827 2.07 3.10 8.37
CA TYR A 827 1.92 2.45 7.06
C TYR A 827 0.51 1.92 6.80
N THR A 828 0.01 0.98 7.60
CA THR A 828 -1.34 0.42 7.42
C THR A 828 -2.29 1.10 8.41
N ALA A 829 -3.31 1.82 7.93
CA ALA A 829 -4.31 2.39 8.82
C ALA A 829 -5.17 1.29 9.47
N TYR A 830 -5.36 1.36 10.78
CA TYR A 830 -6.33 0.55 11.49
C TYR A 830 -7.74 1.11 11.27
N THR A 831 -8.73 0.21 11.23
CA THR A 831 -10.11 0.60 11.51
C THR A 831 -10.36 0.52 13.00
N VAL A 832 -11.28 1.33 13.51
CA VAL A 832 -11.63 1.41 14.92
C VAL A 832 -13.13 1.20 15.10
N PHE A 833 -13.53 0.67 16.25
CA PHE A 833 -14.91 0.65 16.71
C PHE A 833 -15.06 1.77 17.77
N PRO A 834 -15.69 2.92 17.45
CA PRO A 834 -15.75 4.07 18.36
C PRO A 834 -16.50 3.75 19.66
N ASP A 835 -17.62 3.03 19.56
CA ASP A 835 -18.45 2.62 20.69
C ASP A 835 -18.93 1.17 20.54
N SER A 836 -19.41 0.59 21.65
CA SER A 836 -20.01 -0.75 21.65
C SER A 836 -21.23 -0.82 20.73
N GLY A 837 -21.11 -1.55 19.61
CA GLY A 837 -22.19 -1.75 18.63
C GLY A 837 -22.13 -0.81 17.42
N SER A 838 -21.21 0.16 17.39
CA SER A 838 -20.99 1.02 16.22
C SER A 838 -20.25 0.27 15.11
N PRO A 839 -20.51 0.59 13.82
CA PRO A 839 -19.75 0.02 12.70
C PRO A 839 -18.28 0.45 12.75
N ALA A 840 -17.41 -0.36 12.14
CA ALA A 840 -16.00 0.00 12.01
C ALA A 840 -15.83 1.31 11.22
N ALA A 841 -15.02 2.22 11.73
CA ALA A 841 -14.71 3.52 11.15
C ALA A 841 -13.20 3.65 10.86
N THR A 842 -12.84 4.58 9.98
CA THR A 842 -11.42 4.88 9.66
C THR A 842 -10.80 5.84 10.68
N PHE A 843 -11.63 6.64 11.33
CA PHE A 843 -11.22 7.67 12.28
C PHE A 843 -11.93 7.45 13.61
N ALA A 844 -11.21 7.71 14.70
CA ALA A 844 -11.83 7.96 16.00
C ALA A 844 -12.11 9.46 16.14
N HIS A 845 -13.18 9.79 16.85
CA HIS A 845 -13.60 11.17 17.06
C HIS A 845 -13.59 11.48 18.56
N PRO A 846 -12.81 12.48 19.00
CA PRO A 846 -12.89 12.95 20.37
C PRO A 846 -14.21 13.68 20.63
N ASP A 847 -14.65 13.64 21.88
CA ASP A 847 -15.77 14.44 22.37
C ASP A 847 -15.37 15.91 22.56
N GLN A 848 -16.32 16.72 23.04
CA GLN A 848 -16.14 18.15 23.30
C GLN A 848 -15.03 18.50 24.30
N TYR A 849 -14.53 17.53 25.07
CA TYR A 849 -13.47 17.70 26.06
C TYR A 849 -12.12 17.14 25.58
N GLY A 850 -12.04 16.69 24.32
CA GLY A 850 -10.87 16.06 23.74
C GLY A 850 -10.74 14.58 24.11
N HIS A 851 -11.69 14.00 24.85
CA HIS A 851 -11.65 12.60 25.29
C HIS A 851 -12.12 11.68 24.16
N PHE A 852 -11.44 10.55 23.97
CA PHE A 852 -11.85 9.54 22.99
C PHE A 852 -11.64 8.13 23.55
N THR A 853 -12.58 7.26 23.22
CA THR A 853 -12.53 5.82 23.51
C THR A 853 -12.83 5.02 22.26
N GLY A 854 -12.49 3.74 22.30
CA GLY A 854 -12.90 2.80 21.27
C GLY A 854 -12.07 1.54 21.33
N ARG A 855 -12.16 0.73 20.27
CA ARG A 855 -11.39 -0.50 20.12
C ARG A 855 -10.74 -0.58 18.74
N LEU A 856 -9.46 -0.92 18.70
CA LEU A 856 -8.77 -1.26 17.46
C LEU A 856 -9.39 -2.52 16.86
N ASN A 857 -9.66 -2.50 15.55
CA ASN A 857 -10.05 -3.69 14.82
C ASN A 857 -8.81 -4.50 14.45
N LEU A 858 -8.37 -5.37 15.36
CA LEU A 858 -7.15 -6.18 15.21
C LEU A 858 -7.37 -7.48 14.41
N GLY A 859 -8.62 -7.87 14.13
CA GLY A 859 -8.93 -9.15 13.48
C GLY A 859 -8.37 -10.34 14.26
N THR A 860 -7.50 -11.13 13.62
CA THR A 860 -6.76 -12.26 14.21
C THR A 860 -5.31 -11.93 14.60
N VAL A 861 -4.89 -10.67 14.45
CA VAL A 861 -3.52 -10.22 14.68
C VAL A 861 -3.35 -9.78 16.14
N SER A 862 -2.16 -9.99 16.71
CA SER A 862 -1.80 -9.46 18.03
C SER A 862 -1.57 -7.94 17.99
N LEU A 863 -1.54 -7.30 19.15
CA LEU A 863 -1.18 -5.89 19.29
C LEU A 863 0.19 -5.62 18.62
N PRO A 864 0.32 -4.52 17.87
CA PRO A 864 1.60 -4.16 17.25
C PRO A 864 2.62 -3.73 18.31
N LYS A 865 3.92 -3.79 18.00
CA LYS A 865 4.97 -3.25 18.89
C LYS A 865 4.85 -1.75 19.13
N GLN A 866 4.33 -1.03 18.14
CA GLN A 866 4.06 0.39 18.21
C GLN A 866 2.68 0.68 17.63
N LEU A 867 1.96 1.57 18.29
CA LEU A 867 0.78 2.20 17.75
C LEU A 867 1.15 3.64 17.35
N ILE A 868 0.97 3.95 16.08
CA ILE A 868 1.30 5.27 15.52
C ILE A 868 0.01 5.98 15.21
N PHE A 869 -0.06 7.29 15.44
CA PHE A 869 -1.29 8.03 15.20
C PHE A 869 -1.02 9.50 14.90
N ALA A 870 -1.97 10.12 14.21
CA ALA A 870 -2.02 11.56 14.02
C ALA A 870 -3.47 12.01 14.19
N VAL A 871 -3.64 13.28 14.57
CA VAL A 871 -4.94 13.92 14.65
C VAL A 871 -5.01 15.05 13.63
N THR A 872 -6.17 15.19 13.00
CA THR A 872 -6.49 16.26 12.06
C THR A 872 -7.68 17.04 12.58
N ASP A 873 -7.57 18.37 12.66
CA ASP A 873 -8.68 19.24 13.05
C ASP A 873 -9.66 19.51 11.89
N ALA A 874 -10.75 20.22 12.17
CA ALA A 874 -11.76 20.60 11.17
C ALA A 874 -11.23 21.59 10.11
N ASN A 875 -10.21 22.38 10.45
CA ASN A 875 -9.58 23.34 9.55
C ASN A 875 -8.56 22.68 8.60
N GLY A 876 -8.25 21.40 8.82
CA GLY A 876 -7.34 20.59 8.02
C GLY A 876 -5.90 20.63 8.50
N ASN A 877 -5.61 21.06 9.72
CA ASN A 877 -4.29 20.97 10.31
C ASN A 877 -4.04 19.55 10.85
N THR A 878 -2.95 18.91 10.46
CA THR A 878 -2.56 17.59 10.98
C THR A 878 -1.31 17.67 11.86
N SER A 879 -1.33 16.97 12.99
CA SER A 879 -0.22 16.84 13.93
C SER A 879 0.98 16.06 13.35
N GLU A 880 2.13 16.11 14.03
CA GLU A 880 3.18 15.08 13.85
C GLU A 880 2.65 13.69 14.25
N PHE A 881 3.36 12.62 13.88
CA PHE A 881 3.03 11.29 14.38
C PHE A 881 3.35 11.16 15.88
N GLY A 882 2.32 10.86 16.68
CA GLY A 882 2.48 10.29 18.01
C GLY A 882 2.81 8.81 17.92
N VAL A 883 3.72 8.34 18.78
CA VAL A 883 4.17 6.95 18.81
C VAL A 883 4.02 6.41 20.23
N LEU A 884 3.12 5.46 20.42
CA LEU A 884 2.99 4.69 21.66
C LEU A 884 3.69 3.34 21.48
N ASN A 885 4.81 3.15 22.18
CA ASN A 885 5.47 1.85 22.27
C ASN A 885 4.62 0.91 23.14
N LEU A 886 4.19 -0.20 22.56
CA LEU A 886 3.44 -1.25 23.24
C LEU A 886 4.40 -2.34 23.67
N ASP A 887 4.93 -2.19 24.88
CA ASP A 887 5.74 -3.20 25.55
C ASP A 887 4.79 -4.13 26.32
N VAL A 888 4.46 -5.26 25.69
CA VAL A 888 3.80 -6.36 26.39
C VAL A 888 4.90 -7.10 27.16
N PRO A 889 4.84 -7.15 28.49
CA PRO A 889 5.92 -7.74 29.28
C PRO A 889 6.05 -9.22 28.92
N SER A 890 7.28 -9.72 28.77
CA SER A 890 7.53 -11.13 28.39
C SER A 890 7.01 -12.13 29.42
N SER A 891 6.80 -11.69 30.67
CA SER A 891 6.17 -12.44 31.74
C SER A 891 5.59 -11.49 32.79
N LEU A 892 4.54 -11.91 33.49
CA LEU A 892 4.06 -11.20 34.69
C LEU A 892 5.09 -11.31 35.83
N ASN A 893 5.32 -10.20 36.54
CA ASN A 893 6.22 -10.21 37.68
C ASN A 893 5.46 -10.59 38.96
N LEU A 894 5.44 -11.89 39.27
CA LEU A 894 4.85 -12.43 40.51
C LEU A 894 5.95 -12.59 41.57
N LEU A 895 6.07 -11.62 42.47
CA LEU A 895 7.03 -11.64 43.58
C LEU A 895 6.34 -12.14 44.85
N SER A 896 7.01 -13.00 45.60
CA SER A 896 6.58 -13.37 46.95
C SER A 896 6.98 -12.24 47.91
N TYR A 897 6.03 -11.39 48.29
CA TYR A 897 6.21 -10.49 49.44
C TYR A 897 5.98 -11.31 50.72
N MET A 898 7.02 -11.36 51.55
CA MET A 898 7.23 -12.34 52.61
C MET A 898 6.29 -12.17 53.82
N GLU A 899 5.57 -13.25 54.16
CA GLU A 899 5.28 -13.78 55.51
C GLU A 899 4.55 -15.15 55.35
N PRO A 900 5.17 -16.30 55.68
CA PRO A 900 6.56 -16.51 56.12
C PRO A 900 7.52 -16.85 54.96
N SER A 901 8.83 -16.76 55.25
CA SER A 901 9.97 -16.91 54.33
C SER A 901 9.92 -18.12 53.38
N ASN A 902 10.26 -17.90 52.11
CA ASN A 902 10.37 -18.91 51.03
C ASN A 902 9.07 -19.65 50.62
N GLY A 903 7.89 -19.15 51.00
CA GLY A 903 6.62 -19.78 50.62
C GLY A 903 6.42 -21.14 51.28
N GLN A 904 7.10 -21.38 52.41
CA GLN A 904 6.96 -22.59 53.22
C GLN A 904 6.18 -22.27 54.50
N LYS A 905 5.17 -23.07 54.82
CA LYS A 905 4.41 -22.94 56.07
C LYS A 905 4.15 -24.30 56.69
N HIS A 906 4.07 -24.32 58.01
CA HIS A 906 3.61 -25.48 58.76
C HIS A 906 2.15 -25.28 59.13
N ALA A 907 1.35 -26.33 59.11
CA ALA A 907 -0.06 -26.27 59.45
C ALA A 907 -0.51 -27.55 60.15
N THR A 908 -1.37 -27.38 61.15
CA THR A 908 -2.02 -28.49 61.84
C THR A 908 -3.31 -28.92 61.11
N PRO A 909 -3.76 -30.18 61.21
CA PRO A 909 -5.00 -30.62 60.57
C PRO A 909 -6.21 -29.75 60.96
N GLY A 910 -6.97 -29.29 59.96
CA GLY A 910 -8.11 -28.36 60.13
C GLY A 910 -7.76 -26.87 60.12
N GLU A 911 -6.47 -26.50 60.07
CA GLU A 911 -6.03 -25.11 60.01
C GLU A 911 -6.25 -24.49 58.61
N THR A 912 -6.61 -23.21 58.57
CA THR A 912 -6.61 -22.41 57.33
C THR A 912 -5.41 -21.50 57.33
N ILE A 913 -4.54 -21.67 56.34
CA ILE A 913 -3.33 -20.89 56.19
C ILE A 913 -3.46 -19.88 55.05
N THR A 914 -2.97 -18.68 55.30
CA THR A 914 -2.94 -17.58 54.32
C THR A 914 -1.52 -17.36 53.80
N TYR A 915 -1.40 -17.23 52.48
CA TYR A 915 -0.22 -16.78 51.73
C TYR A 915 -0.52 -15.44 51.06
N THR A 916 0.48 -14.56 50.98
CA THR A 916 0.39 -13.26 50.32
C THR A 916 1.38 -13.17 49.16
N LEU A 917 0.92 -12.74 47.99
CA LEU A 917 1.71 -12.58 46.76
C LEU A 917 1.64 -11.12 46.28
N ARG A 918 2.65 -10.63 45.56
CA ARG A 918 2.67 -9.30 44.93
C ARG A 918 2.77 -9.46 43.42
N LEU A 919 1.83 -8.87 42.69
CA LEU A 919 1.75 -8.94 41.24
C LEU A 919 1.92 -7.55 40.63
N GLU A 920 2.78 -7.45 39.63
CA GLU A 920 3.13 -6.19 38.97
C GLU A 920 3.08 -6.33 37.44
N ASN A 921 2.56 -5.29 36.78
CA ASN A 921 2.59 -5.11 35.33
C ASN A 921 3.64 -4.06 34.97
N ASN A 922 4.79 -4.51 34.48
CA ASN A 922 5.92 -3.64 34.10
C ASN A 922 5.91 -3.24 32.61
N GLY A 923 4.86 -3.59 31.86
CA GLY A 923 4.70 -3.17 30.47
C GLY A 923 3.87 -1.90 30.32
N THR A 924 3.55 -1.56 29.07
CA THR A 924 2.73 -0.39 28.71
C THR A 924 1.30 -0.72 28.27
N VAL A 925 0.90 -1.99 28.37
CA VAL A 925 -0.45 -2.46 28.03
C VAL A 925 -1.22 -2.83 29.30
N ASP A 926 -2.43 -2.29 29.46
CA ASP A 926 -3.31 -2.62 30.57
C ASP A 926 -3.77 -4.09 30.47
N LEU A 927 -3.81 -4.81 31.60
CA LEU A 927 -4.27 -6.21 31.65
C LEU A 927 -5.54 -6.33 32.49
N SER A 928 -6.68 -6.49 31.82
CA SER A 928 -8.03 -6.55 32.45
C SER A 928 -8.57 -7.97 32.71
N ASN A 929 -7.83 -9.03 32.34
CA ASN A 929 -8.28 -10.41 32.48
C ASN A 929 -7.29 -11.35 33.17
N ALA A 930 -6.35 -10.78 33.93
CA ALA A 930 -5.46 -11.59 34.73
C ALA A 930 -6.28 -12.39 35.76
N HIS A 931 -6.02 -13.68 35.89
CA HIS A 931 -6.77 -14.57 36.79
C HIS A 931 -5.87 -15.63 37.40
N PHE A 932 -6.28 -16.17 38.54
CA PHE A 932 -5.53 -17.22 39.22
C PHE A 932 -5.60 -18.55 38.45
N VAL A 933 -4.45 -19.22 38.38
CA VAL A 933 -4.30 -20.58 37.87
C VAL A 933 -3.60 -21.39 38.95
N THR A 934 -4.31 -22.33 39.56
CA THR A 934 -3.79 -23.16 40.65
C THR A 934 -3.70 -24.63 40.22
N GLY A 935 -2.70 -25.36 40.70
CA GLY A 935 -2.51 -26.79 40.42
C GLY A 935 -1.51 -27.45 41.35
N GLY A 936 -1.49 -28.78 41.40
CA GLY A 936 -0.52 -29.55 42.19
C GLY A 936 -0.83 -29.68 43.68
N SER A 937 -1.97 -29.17 44.16
CA SER A 937 -2.41 -29.37 45.55
C SER A 937 -2.86 -30.81 45.79
N LEU A 938 -2.51 -31.36 46.94
CA LEU A 938 -2.95 -32.68 47.40
C LEU A 938 -4.49 -32.77 47.49
N PRO A 939 -5.09 -33.94 47.25
CA PRO A 939 -6.54 -34.14 47.33
C PRO A 939 -7.14 -33.69 48.68
N HIS A 940 -8.37 -33.16 48.63
CA HIS A 940 -9.16 -32.63 49.77
C HIS A 940 -8.66 -31.33 50.41
N TRP A 941 -7.48 -30.83 50.04
CA TRP A 941 -7.06 -29.47 50.38
C TRP A 941 -7.88 -28.48 49.56
N THR A 942 -8.44 -27.48 50.23
CA THR A 942 -9.25 -26.45 49.54
C THR A 942 -8.44 -25.17 49.38
N ILE A 943 -8.30 -24.70 48.14
CA ILE A 943 -7.62 -23.45 47.80
C ILE A 943 -8.64 -22.37 47.43
N ASN A 944 -8.43 -21.16 47.94
CA ASN A 944 -9.24 -19.99 47.62
C ASN A 944 -8.33 -18.77 47.39
N PRO A 945 -8.51 -17.98 46.32
CA PRO A 945 -9.54 -18.10 45.28
C PRO A 945 -9.37 -19.36 44.40
N PRO A 946 -10.47 -19.97 43.93
CA PRO A 946 -10.41 -21.16 43.09
C PRO A 946 -9.83 -20.84 41.70
N ASN A 947 -9.28 -21.86 41.05
CA ASN A 947 -8.83 -21.76 39.65
C ASN A 947 -9.99 -21.31 38.75
N GLY A 948 -9.78 -20.28 37.92
CA GLY A 948 -10.73 -19.88 36.89
C GLY A 948 -10.91 -18.38 36.71
N ARG A 949 -11.70 -18.03 35.69
CA ARG A 949 -11.94 -16.65 35.22
C ARG A 949 -13.05 -15.90 35.97
N SER A 950 -13.61 -16.50 37.03
CA SER A 950 -14.68 -15.88 37.82
C SER A 950 -14.19 -14.72 38.71
N ASN A 951 -12.89 -14.66 38.98
CA ASN A 951 -12.24 -13.60 39.76
C ASN A 951 -11.13 -12.94 38.93
N LEU A 952 -11.52 -11.94 38.12
CA LEU A 952 -10.57 -11.17 37.31
C LEU A 952 -9.79 -10.16 38.17
N ILE A 953 -8.53 -9.98 37.81
CA ILE A 953 -7.59 -9.07 38.45
C ILE A 953 -7.23 -7.99 37.43
N ASP A 954 -7.78 -6.78 37.62
CA ASP A 954 -7.32 -5.63 36.84
C ASP A 954 -5.89 -5.25 37.25
N LEU A 955 -5.01 -5.14 36.26
CA LEU A 955 -3.60 -4.76 36.37
C LEU A 955 -3.26 -3.70 35.31
N PRO A 956 -3.63 -2.43 35.54
CA PRO A 956 -3.26 -1.33 34.65
C PRO A 956 -1.74 -1.19 34.54
N ALA A 957 -1.24 -0.80 33.37
CA ALA A 957 0.14 -0.44 33.15
C ALA A 957 0.54 0.78 34.00
N GLY A 958 1.75 0.72 34.58
CA GLY A 958 2.27 1.74 35.49
C GLY A 958 1.60 1.79 36.87
N SER A 959 0.67 0.86 37.17
CA SER A 959 0.04 0.80 38.50
C SER A 959 1.00 0.24 39.57
N PRO A 960 0.88 0.70 40.83
CA PRO A 960 1.64 0.10 41.93
C PRO A 960 1.29 -1.38 42.10
N PRO A 961 2.23 -2.24 42.55
CA PRO A 961 1.98 -3.66 42.60
C PRO A 961 0.82 -4.06 43.50
N LYS A 962 0.02 -5.00 43.02
CA LYS A 962 -1.20 -5.46 43.67
C LYS A 962 -0.90 -6.63 44.60
N THR A 963 -1.38 -6.54 45.84
CA THR A 963 -1.29 -7.62 46.82
C THR A 963 -2.42 -8.63 46.59
N LEU A 964 -2.07 -9.90 46.50
CA LEU A 964 -2.97 -11.03 46.28
C LEU A 964 -2.91 -11.96 47.49
N THR A 965 -4.06 -12.48 47.91
CA THR A 965 -4.17 -13.39 49.06
C THR A 965 -4.65 -14.75 48.59
N VAL A 966 -3.98 -15.80 49.03
CA VAL A 966 -4.33 -17.20 48.75
C VAL A 966 -4.45 -17.93 50.07
N THR A 967 -5.62 -18.49 50.35
CA THR A 967 -5.86 -19.31 51.54
C THR A 967 -5.95 -20.78 51.16
N MET A 968 -5.33 -21.64 51.97
CA MET A 968 -5.44 -23.10 51.86
C MET A 968 -5.97 -23.66 53.17
N THR A 969 -7.01 -24.47 53.12
CA THR A 969 -7.58 -25.12 54.31
C THR A 969 -7.30 -26.61 54.27
N LEU A 970 -6.68 -27.13 55.34
CA LEU A 970 -6.31 -28.53 55.49
C LEU A 970 -7.51 -29.37 55.98
N PRO A 971 -7.66 -30.62 55.51
CA PRO A 971 -8.57 -31.61 56.08
C PRO A 971 -8.32 -31.90 57.57
N THR A 972 -9.30 -32.52 58.23
CA THR A 972 -9.19 -32.93 59.65
C THR A 972 -8.34 -34.19 59.82
N GLY A 973 -7.83 -34.43 61.04
CA GLY A 973 -6.68 -35.32 61.31
C GLY A 973 -6.79 -36.81 60.98
N SER A 974 -7.94 -37.35 60.55
CA SER A 974 -8.06 -38.75 60.10
C SER A 974 -7.86 -38.95 58.60
N ASP A 975 -7.69 -37.87 57.83
CA ASP A 975 -7.53 -37.91 56.37
C ASP A 975 -6.11 -38.37 55.96
N GLU A 976 -6.00 -39.16 54.88
CA GLU A 976 -4.74 -39.74 54.43
C GLU A 976 -3.74 -38.71 53.86
N TYR A 977 -4.23 -37.54 53.41
CA TYR A 977 -3.41 -36.46 52.83
C TYR A 977 -2.95 -35.42 53.85
N VAL A 978 -3.21 -35.65 55.15
CA VAL A 978 -2.73 -34.82 56.26
C VAL A 978 -1.93 -35.61 57.29
N ARG A 979 -1.30 -36.73 56.88
CA ARG A 979 -0.35 -37.45 57.74
C ARG A 979 0.84 -36.55 58.06
N ALA A 980 1.33 -36.64 59.30
CA ALA A 980 2.48 -35.87 59.74
C ALA A 980 3.68 -36.03 58.78
N GLU A 981 4.41 -34.94 58.54
CA GLU A 981 5.57 -34.85 57.64
C GLU A 981 5.25 -34.96 56.13
N VAL A 982 3.98 -35.06 55.73
CA VAL A 982 3.57 -34.86 54.35
C VAL A 982 3.65 -33.37 54.00
N ALA A 983 4.28 -33.03 52.87
CA ALA A 983 4.30 -31.68 52.34
C ALA A 983 3.41 -31.59 51.08
N ASP A 984 2.51 -30.61 51.08
CA ASP A 984 1.77 -30.21 49.88
C ASP A 984 2.57 -29.19 49.07
N HIS A 985 2.69 -29.38 47.77
CA HIS A 985 3.38 -28.47 46.84
C HIS A 985 2.38 -27.86 45.86
N THR A 986 1.67 -26.84 46.31
CA THR A 986 0.67 -26.16 45.48
C THR A 986 1.32 -25.11 44.59
N SER A 987 1.23 -25.28 43.27
CA SER A 987 1.58 -24.25 42.29
C SER A 987 0.43 -23.24 42.19
N VAL A 988 0.71 -21.98 42.51
CA VAL A 988 -0.19 -20.85 42.29
C VAL A 988 0.43 -19.92 41.26
N GLY A 989 -0.30 -19.67 40.19
CA GLY A 989 0.08 -18.72 39.17
C GLY A 989 -1.01 -17.72 38.85
N VAL A 990 -0.62 -16.73 38.07
CA VAL A 990 -1.52 -15.77 37.44
C VAL A 990 -1.29 -15.83 35.95
N SER A 991 -2.38 -15.87 35.19
CA SER A 991 -2.35 -15.84 33.74
C SER A 991 -3.23 -14.73 33.18
N ALA A 992 -2.77 -14.11 32.10
CA ALA A 992 -3.52 -13.14 31.30
C ALA A 992 -3.39 -13.53 29.81
N SER A 993 -4.44 -13.32 29.03
CA SER A 993 -4.46 -13.64 27.59
C SER A 993 -5.35 -12.67 26.82
N GLY A 994 -5.31 -12.66 25.49
CA GLY A 994 -6.07 -11.71 24.67
C GLY A 994 -5.48 -11.64 23.27
N ASN A 995 -5.38 -10.44 22.70
CA ASN A 995 -4.64 -10.17 21.47
C ASN A 995 -3.14 -9.94 21.75
N ILE A 996 -2.60 -10.64 22.74
CA ILE A 996 -1.19 -10.64 23.14
C ILE A 996 -0.72 -12.09 23.27
N SER A 997 0.60 -12.31 23.28
CA SER A 997 1.14 -13.61 23.67
C SER A 997 0.65 -13.97 25.09
N PRO A 998 0.15 -15.20 25.31
CA PRO A 998 -0.34 -15.60 26.63
C PRO A 998 0.74 -15.40 27.70
N LEU A 999 0.39 -14.66 28.75
CA LEU A 999 1.26 -14.44 29.89
C LEU A 999 0.86 -15.41 30.99
N SER A 1000 1.83 -16.11 31.55
CA SER A 1000 1.62 -16.94 32.73
C SER A 1000 2.88 -16.92 33.59
N GLN A 1001 2.68 -16.82 34.91
CA GLN A 1001 3.76 -16.96 35.88
C GLN A 1001 3.23 -17.70 37.10
N SER A 1002 4.01 -18.67 37.62
CA SER A 1002 3.65 -19.44 38.81
C SER A 1002 4.73 -19.42 39.90
N ARG A 1003 4.30 -19.72 41.12
CA ARG A 1003 5.12 -19.94 42.32
C ARG A 1003 4.62 -21.18 43.03
N ILE A 1004 5.54 -21.92 43.65
CA ILE A 1004 5.20 -23.09 44.45
C ILE A 1004 5.07 -22.65 45.91
N LEU A 1005 3.91 -22.92 46.51
CA LEU A 1005 3.64 -22.80 47.93
C LEU A 1005 3.78 -24.19 48.55
N THR A 1006 4.63 -24.31 49.56
CA THR A 1006 4.88 -25.59 50.25
C THR A 1006 4.26 -25.55 51.63
N THR A 1007 3.31 -26.44 51.92
CA THR A 1007 2.74 -26.57 53.26
C THR A 1007 3.12 -27.91 53.85
N THR A 1008 3.87 -27.94 54.96
CA THR A 1008 4.21 -29.16 55.68
C THR A 1008 3.21 -29.41 56.80
N VAL A 1009 2.67 -30.63 56.89
CA VAL A 1009 1.68 -30.98 57.91
C VAL A 1009 2.38 -31.37 59.21
N ASP A 1010 2.03 -30.69 60.29
CA ASP A 1010 2.57 -30.97 61.62
C ASP A 1010 1.90 -32.19 62.29
N ALA A 1011 2.64 -32.86 63.17
CA ALA A 1011 2.13 -33.99 63.94
C ALA A 1011 1.19 -33.53 65.07
N MET A 1012 -0.06 -34.02 65.03
CA MET A 1012 -1.12 -33.74 66.00
C MET A 1012 -1.79 -35.05 66.45
N PRO A 1013 -1.28 -35.73 67.49
CA PRO A 1013 -1.90 -36.94 68.07
C PRO A 1013 -3.19 -36.61 68.86
N VAL A 1014 -4.23 -37.44 68.73
CA VAL A 1014 -5.48 -37.28 69.50
C VAL A 1014 -6.00 -38.65 69.93
N VAL A 1015 -5.75 -39.06 71.17
CA VAL A 1015 -6.22 -40.37 71.70
C VAL A 1015 -7.42 -40.20 72.63
N LEU A 1016 -8.43 -41.05 72.45
CA LEU A 1016 -9.66 -41.10 73.24
C LEU A 1016 -9.81 -42.49 73.91
N GLU A 1017 -10.34 -42.56 75.13
CA GLU A 1017 -10.53 -43.79 75.92
C GLU A 1017 -12.00 -44.06 76.31
N SER A 1018 -12.38 -45.33 76.49
CA SER A 1018 -13.70 -45.75 76.99
C SER A 1018 -13.63 -47.07 77.81
N THR A 1019 -14.65 -47.36 78.65
CA THR A 1019 -14.78 -48.62 79.41
C THR A 1019 -16.04 -49.37 79.00
N LEU A 1020 -15.90 -50.64 78.64
CA LEU A 1020 -17.00 -51.50 78.20
C LEU A 1020 -17.62 -52.33 79.34
N VAL A 1021 -16.82 -52.84 80.30
CA VAL A 1021 -17.29 -53.67 81.44
C VAL A 1021 -16.47 -53.37 82.71
N GLY A 1022 -17.11 -53.07 83.86
CA GLY A 1022 -16.41 -52.45 85.02
C GLY A 1022 -16.76 -52.86 86.48
N SER A 1023 -17.60 -53.87 86.78
CA SER A 1023 -17.88 -54.29 88.19
C SER A 1023 -18.33 -55.77 88.36
N GLY A 1024 -18.04 -56.43 89.52
CA GLY A 1024 -18.50 -57.80 89.87
C GLY A 1024 -18.34 -58.23 91.35
N HIS A 1025 -18.86 -59.39 91.77
CA HIS A 1025 -18.78 -59.96 93.15
C HIS A 1025 -18.56 -61.49 93.10
N ALA A 1026 -17.87 -62.07 94.09
CA ALA A 1026 -17.74 -63.53 94.22
C ALA A 1026 -17.39 -64.02 95.64
N ALA A 1027 -17.69 -65.29 95.93
CA ALA A 1027 -17.32 -65.97 97.18
C ALA A 1027 -15.79 -66.21 97.26
N PRO A 1028 -15.23 -66.45 98.47
CA PRO A 1028 -13.82 -66.77 98.62
C PRO A 1028 -13.39 -67.96 97.72
N GLY A 1029 -12.57 -67.69 96.68
CA GLY A 1029 -12.06 -68.69 95.70
C GLY A 1029 -12.28 -68.41 94.20
N ASP A 1030 -13.16 -67.47 93.81
CA ASP A 1030 -13.63 -67.27 92.41
C ASP A 1030 -13.03 -66.02 91.67
N LYS A 1031 -13.32 -65.80 90.36
CA LYS A 1031 -12.70 -64.75 89.48
C LYS A 1031 -13.68 -63.72 88.85
N VAL A 1032 -13.21 -62.51 88.50
CA VAL A 1032 -13.96 -61.39 87.84
C VAL A 1032 -13.14 -60.71 86.72
N THR A 1033 -13.74 -60.26 85.60
CA THR A 1033 -13.04 -59.61 84.44
C THR A 1033 -13.64 -58.26 84.00
N HIS A 1034 -12.80 -57.30 83.57
CA HIS A 1034 -13.14 -55.94 83.08
C HIS A 1034 -12.55 -55.64 81.68
N THR A 1035 -13.17 -54.78 80.86
CA THR A 1035 -12.78 -54.50 79.44
C THR A 1035 -12.81 -53.00 79.08
N HIS A 1036 -11.82 -52.49 78.33
CA HIS A 1036 -11.63 -51.06 77.97
C HIS A 1036 -11.15 -50.83 76.51
N GLU A 1037 -11.40 -49.65 75.91
CA GLU A 1037 -11.00 -49.28 74.51
C GLU A 1037 -10.24 -47.95 74.40
N PHE A 1038 -9.43 -47.80 73.34
CA PHE A 1038 -8.67 -46.59 72.97
C PHE A 1038 -8.71 -46.32 71.44
N ARG A 1039 -9.01 -45.09 71.01
CA ARG A 1039 -9.09 -44.66 69.59
C ARG A 1039 -8.16 -43.47 69.30
N ASN A 1040 -7.48 -43.46 68.15
CA ASN A 1040 -6.63 -42.35 67.71
C ASN A 1040 -7.31 -41.54 66.58
N ASN A 1041 -7.78 -40.33 66.86
CA ASN A 1041 -8.32 -39.37 65.90
C ASN A 1041 -7.28 -38.33 65.41
N GLY A 1042 -6.02 -38.47 65.83
CA GLY A 1042 -4.93 -37.61 65.37
C GLY A 1042 -4.36 -38.08 64.03
N ASN A 1043 -3.44 -37.31 63.45
CA ASN A 1043 -2.85 -37.58 62.13
C ASN A 1043 -1.49 -38.32 62.19
N VAL A 1044 -1.08 -38.75 63.38
CA VAL A 1044 0.13 -39.52 63.63
C VAL A 1044 -0.20 -40.78 64.40
N THR A 1045 0.50 -41.89 64.13
CA THR A 1045 0.35 -43.15 64.86
C THR A 1045 0.78 -42.96 66.31
N VAL A 1046 -0.08 -43.37 67.26
CA VAL A 1046 0.21 -43.27 68.70
C VAL A 1046 0.33 -44.68 69.28
N THR A 1047 1.45 -44.94 69.97
CA THR A 1047 1.65 -46.17 70.74
C THR A 1047 1.42 -45.91 72.21
N LEU A 1048 0.46 -46.61 72.82
CA LEU A 1048 0.15 -46.55 74.26
C LEU A 1048 0.83 -47.70 75.00
N THR A 1049 1.47 -47.41 76.13
CA THR A 1049 2.01 -48.39 77.09
C THR A 1049 1.00 -48.54 78.24
N LEU A 1050 0.67 -49.76 78.63
CA LEU A 1050 -0.41 -50.07 79.59
C LEU A 1050 0.16 -50.59 80.91
N GLU A 1051 -0.25 -49.99 82.03
CA GLU A 1051 0.13 -50.40 83.38
C GLU A 1051 -1.10 -50.69 84.24
N ARG A 1052 -1.08 -51.80 84.99
CA ARG A 1052 -2.17 -52.19 85.91
C ARG A 1052 -1.82 -51.94 87.37
N ARG A 1053 -2.82 -51.53 88.16
CA ARG A 1053 -2.73 -51.45 89.62
C ARG A 1053 -4.06 -51.85 90.26
N THR A 1054 -4.05 -52.88 91.10
CA THR A 1054 -5.20 -53.25 91.95
C THR A 1054 -4.98 -52.70 93.35
N ILE A 1055 -6.01 -52.07 93.90
CA ILE A 1055 -5.97 -51.32 95.16
C ILE A 1055 -6.90 -52.05 96.14
N ASP A 1056 -6.31 -52.66 97.18
CA ASP A 1056 -7.01 -53.23 98.34
C ASP A 1056 -7.13 -52.15 99.44
N PRO A 1057 -8.34 -51.64 99.74
CA PRO A 1057 -8.54 -50.56 100.72
C PRO A 1057 -8.19 -50.94 102.16
N ALA A 1058 -8.10 -52.23 102.49
CA ALA A 1058 -7.86 -52.69 103.85
C ALA A 1058 -6.39 -53.01 104.17
N ASP A 1059 -5.49 -52.87 103.19
CA ASP A 1059 -4.04 -53.13 103.29
C ASP A 1059 -3.72 -54.43 104.04
N SER A 1060 -4.49 -55.48 103.71
CA SER A 1060 -4.57 -56.73 104.48
C SER A 1060 -3.34 -57.64 104.32
N GLY A 1061 -2.37 -57.27 103.48
CA GLY A 1061 -1.23 -58.10 103.11
C GLY A 1061 -1.58 -59.30 102.21
N VAL A 1062 -2.84 -59.43 101.78
CA VAL A 1062 -3.32 -60.53 100.93
C VAL A 1062 -3.24 -60.14 99.45
N ILE A 1063 -2.56 -60.95 98.63
CA ILE A 1063 -2.31 -60.65 97.22
C ILE A 1063 -3.55 -61.00 96.38
N TRP A 1064 -4.18 -59.98 95.77
CA TRP A 1064 -5.22 -60.13 94.74
C TRP A 1064 -4.54 -60.20 93.37
N ASP A 1065 -4.55 -61.37 92.73
CA ASP A 1065 -3.91 -61.55 91.42
C ASP A 1065 -4.76 -60.95 90.29
N THR A 1066 -4.15 -60.10 89.47
CA THR A 1066 -4.78 -59.39 88.33
C THR A 1066 -3.96 -59.60 87.06
N VAL A 1067 -4.56 -59.78 85.87
CA VAL A 1067 -3.80 -59.95 84.61
C VAL A 1067 -4.40 -59.09 83.49
N LEU A 1068 -3.55 -58.42 82.69
CA LEU A 1068 -3.95 -57.68 81.48
C LEU A 1068 -3.86 -58.56 80.22
N SER A 1069 -4.69 -58.30 79.21
CA SER A 1069 -4.57 -58.96 77.90
C SER A 1069 -3.42 -58.46 77.02
N ALA A 1070 -2.94 -57.24 77.23
CA ALA A 1070 -1.78 -56.67 76.52
C ALA A 1070 -1.11 -55.56 77.36
N ASN A 1071 0.19 -55.37 77.17
CA ASN A 1071 0.98 -54.34 77.88
C ASN A 1071 1.26 -53.09 77.01
N SER A 1072 0.90 -53.12 75.72
CA SER A 1072 1.01 -51.97 74.80
C SER A 1072 0.04 -52.06 73.63
N LEU A 1073 -0.41 -50.92 73.10
CA LEU A 1073 -1.30 -50.81 71.93
C LEU A 1073 -0.74 -49.80 70.92
N VAL A 1074 -0.50 -50.21 69.67
CA VAL A 1074 -0.16 -49.30 68.57
C VAL A 1074 -1.45 -48.93 67.83
N ILE A 1075 -1.76 -47.65 67.76
CA ILE A 1075 -3.03 -47.14 67.23
C ILE A 1075 -2.74 -46.14 66.10
N PRO A 1076 -2.82 -46.56 64.82
CA PRO A 1076 -2.71 -45.65 63.67
C PRO A 1076 -3.82 -44.56 63.67
N PRO A 1077 -3.63 -43.45 62.95
CA PRO A 1077 -4.67 -42.46 62.70
C PRO A 1077 -5.98 -43.10 62.21
N GLY A 1078 -7.10 -42.79 62.86
CA GLY A 1078 -8.44 -43.27 62.56
C GLY A 1078 -8.87 -44.58 63.26
N GLU A 1079 -7.93 -45.34 63.84
CA GLU A 1079 -8.13 -46.71 64.34
C GLU A 1079 -8.50 -46.80 65.84
N THR A 1080 -9.12 -47.92 66.25
CA THR A 1080 -9.52 -48.24 67.65
C THR A 1080 -8.93 -49.60 68.10
N LYS A 1081 -8.50 -49.73 69.37
CA LYS A 1081 -7.96 -50.97 69.99
C LYS A 1081 -8.49 -51.20 71.42
N THR A 1082 -8.54 -52.45 71.89
CA THR A 1082 -9.14 -52.83 73.20
C THR A 1082 -8.19 -53.61 74.13
N VAL A 1083 -8.42 -53.58 75.46
CA VAL A 1083 -7.67 -54.32 76.50
C VAL A 1083 -8.60 -54.82 77.63
N THR A 1084 -8.30 -55.97 78.24
CA THR A 1084 -9.04 -56.57 79.38
C THR A 1084 -8.18 -56.76 80.63
N ALA A 1085 -8.80 -56.76 81.83
CA ALA A 1085 -8.19 -56.96 83.14
C ALA A 1085 -8.99 -57.97 84.02
N THR A 1086 -8.37 -59.09 84.45
CA THR A 1086 -9.05 -60.18 85.21
C THR A 1086 -8.47 -60.37 86.63
N ILE A 1087 -9.30 -60.47 87.67
CA ILE A 1087 -8.97 -60.51 89.13
C ILE A 1087 -9.50 -61.81 89.82
N THR A 1088 -8.83 -62.35 90.86
CA THR A 1088 -9.24 -63.54 91.67
C THR A 1088 -9.44 -63.24 93.18
N VAL A 1089 -10.51 -63.74 93.83
CA VAL A 1089 -10.86 -63.53 95.27
C VAL A 1089 -10.15 -64.54 96.21
N PRO A 1090 -9.45 -64.11 97.28
CA PRO A 1090 -8.70 -64.99 98.18
C PRO A 1090 -9.57 -65.90 99.11
N PRO A 1091 -9.18 -67.17 99.40
CA PRO A 1091 -9.98 -68.13 100.18
C PRO A 1091 -10.28 -67.78 101.66
N GLY A 1092 -9.52 -66.87 102.28
CA GLY A 1092 -9.71 -66.45 103.68
C GLY A 1092 -10.42 -65.11 103.86
N ALA A 1093 -10.98 -64.56 102.78
CA ALA A 1093 -11.55 -63.21 102.77
C ALA A 1093 -12.79 -63.12 103.67
N GLN A 1094 -12.81 -62.13 104.56
CA GLN A 1094 -13.94 -61.83 105.43
C GLN A 1094 -15.01 -61.07 104.63
N ALA A 1095 -16.29 -61.45 104.78
CA ALA A 1095 -17.41 -60.78 104.13
C ALA A 1095 -17.55 -59.31 104.56
N TYR A 1096 -17.13 -59.02 105.79
CA TYR A 1096 -17.14 -57.68 106.37
C TYR A 1096 -15.77 -57.37 106.97
N ASN A 1097 -15.37 -56.11 106.89
CA ASN A 1097 -14.17 -55.63 107.59
C ASN A 1097 -14.39 -55.55 109.11
N ALA A 1098 -13.34 -55.25 109.87
CA ALA A 1098 -13.36 -55.12 111.34
C ALA A 1098 -14.34 -54.05 111.87
N GLN A 1099 -14.89 -53.20 110.98
CA GLN A 1099 -15.87 -52.15 111.25
C GLN A 1099 -17.29 -52.52 110.79
N GLY A 1100 -17.50 -53.71 110.22
CA GLY A 1100 -18.82 -54.25 109.85
C GLY A 1100 -19.36 -53.84 108.47
N GLN A 1101 -18.51 -53.39 107.52
CA GLN A 1101 -18.90 -53.02 106.14
C GLN A 1101 -18.43 -54.05 105.09
N VAL A 1102 -19.15 -54.20 103.97
CA VAL A 1102 -18.86 -55.16 102.88
C VAL A 1102 -17.50 -54.87 102.23
N PHE A 1103 -16.69 -55.92 102.00
CA PHE A 1103 -15.32 -55.80 101.48
C PHE A 1103 -15.27 -55.70 99.93
N GLN A 1104 -14.58 -54.69 99.36
CA GLN A 1104 -14.43 -54.47 97.91
C GLN A 1104 -13.02 -53.95 97.49
N VAL A 1105 -12.55 -54.26 96.27
CA VAL A 1105 -11.25 -53.82 95.68
C VAL A 1105 -11.40 -53.19 94.28
N THR A 1106 -10.49 -52.27 93.89
CA THR A 1106 -10.52 -51.55 92.59
C THR A 1106 -9.28 -51.82 91.74
N THR A 1107 -9.44 -52.11 90.44
CA THR A 1107 -8.36 -52.25 89.46
C THR A 1107 -8.31 -51.07 88.50
N ARG A 1108 -7.15 -50.44 88.34
CA ARG A 1108 -6.88 -49.33 87.39
C ARG A 1108 -5.93 -49.79 86.28
N VAL A 1109 -6.20 -49.37 85.04
CA VAL A 1109 -5.30 -49.49 83.89
C VAL A 1109 -4.95 -48.08 83.40
N THR A 1110 -3.66 -47.75 83.40
CA THR A 1110 -3.13 -46.46 82.91
C THR A 1110 -2.47 -46.69 81.57
N ALA A 1111 -2.89 -45.95 80.55
CA ALA A 1111 -2.39 -45.99 79.19
C ALA A 1111 -1.62 -44.70 78.87
N THR A 1112 -0.31 -44.80 78.73
CA THR A 1112 0.57 -43.65 78.49
C THR A 1112 1.13 -43.73 77.07
N ALA A 1113 0.93 -42.71 76.25
CA ALA A 1113 1.53 -42.65 74.92
C ALA A 1113 3.07 -42.56 75.00
N GLN A 1114 3.76 -43.19 74.05
CA GLN A 1114 5.21 -43.15 73.97
C GLN A 1114 5.73 -41.80 73.44
N ALA A 1115 6.99 -41.48 73.72
CA ALA A 1115 7.64 -40.27 73.24
C ALA A 1115 7.59 -40.17 71.69
N PRO A 1116 7.38 -38.96 71.12
CA PRO A 1116 7.36 -37.64 71.79
C PRO A 1116 5.99 -37.22 72.37
N PHE A 1117 4.96 -38.07 72.33
CA PHE A 1117 3.60 -37.72 72.74
C PHE A 1117 3.26 -38.12 74.18
N ASN A 1118 4.29 -38.23 75.04
CA ASN A 1118 4.22 -38.73 76.41
C ASN A 1118 3.33 -37.92 77.37
N SER A 1119 2.90 -36.73 76.96
CA SER A 1119 1.88 -35.95 77.68
C SER A 1119 0.48 -36.57 77.59
N ILE A 1120 0.22 -37.48 76.65
CA ILE A 1120 -1.07 -38.15 76.49
C ILE A 1120 -1.14 -39.38 77.42
N VAL A 1121 -1.83 -39.23 78.55
CA VAL A 1121 -2.07 -40.29 79.55
C VAL A 1121 -3.57 -40.48 79.77
N LYS A 1122 -4.07 -41.71 79.59
CA LYS A 1122 -5.48 -42.08 79.75
C LYS A 1122 -5.65 -43.16 80.82
N VAL A 1123 -6.67 -43.07 81.68
CA VAL A 1123 -6.84 -44.00 82.82
C VAL A 1123 -8.26 -44.57 82.84
N VAL A 1124 -8.38 -45.88 83.04
CA VAL A 1124 -9.66 -46.62 83.11
C VAL A 1124 -9.66 -47.58 84.32
N SER A 1125 -10.82 -47.97 84.87
CA SER A 1125 -10.90 -48.76 86.13
C SER A 1125 -12.14 -49.68 86.30
N GLY A 1126 -12.08 -50.68 87.21
CA GLY A 1126 -13.21 -51.55 87.61
C GLY A 1126 -13.17 -52.10 89.07
N ILE A 1127 -14.29 -52.61 89.63
CA ILE A 1127 -14.50 -52.93 91.08
C ILE A 1127 -14.93 -54.41 91.35
N THR A 1128 -14.49 -55.05 92.46
CA THR A 1128 -14.80 -56.47 92.86
C THR A 1128 -15.10 -56.66 94.40
N GLY A 1129 -16.08 -57.49 94.88
CA GLY A 1129 -16.43 -57.74 96.33
C GLY A 1129 -16.78 -59.20 96.84
N VAL A 1130 -17.03 -59.45 98.17
CA VAL A 1130 -17.08 -60.79 98.93
C VAL A 1130 -18.34 -61.10 99.86
N ASP A 1131 -18.75 -62.38 100.15
CA ASP A 1131 -20.03 -62.87 100.84
C ASP A 1131 -19.95 -63.68 102.24
N LEU A 1132 -21.03 -63.82 103.11
CA LEU A 1132 -21.13 -64.36 104.58
C LEU A 1132 -21.86 -65.74 104.89
N VAL A 1133 -21.55 -66.50 106.00
CA VAL A 1133 -22.09 -67.85 106.50
C VAL A 1133 -22.23 -68.09 108.08
N PRO A 1134 -23.36 -68.56 108.72
CA PRO A 1134 -23.63 -68.65 110.23
C PRO A 1134 -23.50 -70.02 111.07
N SER A 1135 -23.28 -70.04 112.44
CA SER A 1135 -23.15 -71.22 113.40
C SER A 1135 -23.16 -70.96 114.99
N ALA A 1136 -23.70 -71.83 115.93
CA ALA A 1136 -23.80 -71.63 117.45
C ALA A 1136 -23.94 -72.89 118.43
N GLN A 1137 -23.89 -72.73 119.80
CA GLN A 1137 -24.01 -73.81 120.89
C GLN A 1137 -24.66 -73.39 122.26
N VAL A 1138 -25.44 -74.25 122.99
CA VAL A 1138 -26.14 -73.99 124.33
C VAL A 1138 -25.80 -75.01 125.47
N THR A 1139 -25.75 -74.61 126.77
CA THR A 1139 -25.41 -75.48 127.95
C THR A 1139 -26.16 -75.14 129.29
N GLY A 1140 -26.67 -76.12 130.08
CA GLY A 1140 -27.34 -75.88 131.41
C GLY A 1140 -28.25 -76.96 132.09
N ASN A 1141 -28.19 -78.24 131.69
CA ASN A 1141 -28.96 -79.44 132.11
C ASN A 1141 -30.02 -79.38 133.23
N GLY A 1142 -31.28 -79.65 132.85
CA GLY A 1142 -32.14 -80.59 133.59
C GLY A 1142 -32.54 -80.16 134.99
N GLN A 1143 -32.60 -78.85 135.24
CA GLN A 1143 -32.73 -78.33 136.59
C GLN A 1143 -34.06 -78.81 137.19
N TYR A 1144 -34.00 -79.50 138.34
CA TYR A 1144 -35.17 -80.03 139.04
C TYR A 1144 -35.44 -79.23 140.32
N GLN A 1145 -36.64 -78.66 140.47
CA GLN A 1145 -37.02 -77.91 141.68
C GLN A 1145 -38.38 -78.33 142.21
N LYS A 1146 -38.56 -78.22 143.54
CA LYS A 1146 -39.84 -78.47 144.22
C LYS A 1146 -40.48 -77.15 144.63
N ALA A 1147 -41.75 -76.92 144.32
CA ALA A 1147 -42.42 -75.65 144.61
C ALA A 1147 -43.92 -75.80 144.90
N ALA A 1148 -44.49 -74.86 145.65
CA ALA A 1148 -45.93 -74.80 145.84
C ALA A 1148 -46.64 -74.34 144.55
N ALA A 1149 -47.90 -74.74 144.39
CA ALA A 1149 -48.76 -74.21 143.33
C ALA A 1149 -48.72 -72.66 143.30
N PHE A 1150 -48.64 -72.07 142.10
CA PHE A 1150 -48.52 -70.63 141.84
C PHE A 1150 -47.22 -69.95 142.25
N ALA A 1151 -46.24 -70.67 142.80
CA ALA A 1151 -44.92 -70.11 143.05
C ALA A 1151 -44.18 -69.80 141.72
N GLU A 1152 -43.26 -68.84 141.76
CA GLU A 1152 -42.37 -68.55 140.63
C GLU A 1152 -40.95 -68.98 140.99
N ILE A 1153 -40.34 -69.80 140.12
CA ILE A 1153 -39.04 -70.43 140.35
C ILE A 1153 -38.10 -70.25 139.13
N PRO A 1154 -36.81 -69.98 139.35
CA PRO A 1154 -35.89 -69.71 138.24
C PRO A 1154 -34.99 -70.90 137.83
N PHE A 1155 -34.67 -70.96 136.54
CA PHE A 1155 -33.69 -71.84 135.89
C PHE A 1155 -32.63 -71.04 135.10
N TYR A 1156 -31.41 -71.58 134.86
CA TYR A 1156 -30.29 -70.82 134.28
C TYR A 1156 -29.48 -71.61 133.21
N HIS A 1157 -29.11 -70.98 132.07
CA HIS A 1157 -28.41 -71.59 130.89
C HIS A 1157 -27.35 -70.65 130.23
N ASN A 1158 -26.40 -71.15 129.41
CA ASN A 1158 -25.34 -70.39 128.70
C ASN A 1158 -25.24 -70.70 127.17
N ILE A 1159 -24.87 -69.74 126.28
CA ILE A 1159 -24.90 -69.83 124.78
C ILE A 1159 -23.69 -69.16 124.04
N TYR A 1160 -23.08 -69.75 122.98
CA TYR A 1160 -21.88 -69.27 122.19
C TYR A 1160 -22.03 -69.21 120.62
N ASN A 1161 -21.23 -68.40 119.87
CA ASN A 1161 -21.23 -68.21 118.37
C ASN A 1161 -19.91 -68.61 117.63
N TYR A 1162 -20.00 -69.22 116.43
CA TYR A 1162 -18.87 -69.71 115.59
C TYR A 1162 -18.96 -69.38 114.06
N SER A 1163 -19.59 -68.27 113.66
CA SER A 1163 -19.81 -67.89 112.24
C SER A 1163 -18.59 -67.20 111.55
N ASN A 1164 -18.52 -67.04 110.20
CA ASN A 1164 -17.42 -66.27 109.53
C ASN A 1164 -17.62 -64.73 109.60
N GLY A 1165 -18.29 -64.28 110.66
CA GLY A 1165 -18.67 -62.91 110.97
C GLY A 1165 -19.69 -62.86 112.12
N ARG A 1166 -20.10 -61.67 112.57
CA ARG A 1166 -21.14 -61.51 113.62
C ARG A 1166 -22.48 -62.13 113.17
N ALA A 1167 -23.18 -62.84 114.06
CA ALA A 1167 -24.44 -63.54 113.76
C ALA A 1167 -25.56 -63.25 114.77
N HIS A 1168 -26.81 -63.49 114.37
CA HIS A 1168 -28.04 -63.10 115.08
C HIS A 1168 -28.91 -64.31 115.44
N PHE A 1169 -29.24 -64.52 116.71
CA PHE A 1169 -29.91 -65.72 117.25
C PHE A 1169 -31.15 -65.39 118.09
N CYS A 1170 -32.12 -66.33 118.23
CA CYS A 1170 -33.34 -66.17 119.06
C CYS A 1170 -33.67 -67.38 119.94
N LEU A 1171 -34.17 -67.16 121.18
CA LEU A 1171 -34.59 -68.15 122.19
C LEU A 1171 -36.10 -68.44 122.19
N ASN A 1172 -36.49 -69.71 122.37
CA ASN A 1172 -37.90 -70.18 122.38
C ASN A 1172 -38.17 -71.25 123.47
N TYR A 1173 -39.43 -71.43 123.94
CA TYR A 1173 -39.80 -72.46 124.95
C TYR A 1173 -41.18 -73.15 124.78
N LYS A 1174 -41.37 -74.31 125.44
CA LYS A 1174 -42.65 -75.05 125.61
C LYS A 1174 -42.73 -75.78 126.97
N ALA A 1175 -43.92 -75.91 127.57
CA ALA A 1175 -44.12 -76.65 128.84
C ALA A 1175 -45.25 -77.71 128.74
N ASN A 1176 -45.15 -78.79 129.52
CA ASN A 1176 -45.99 -80.00 129.37
C ASN A 1176 -47.35 -79.94 130.12
N SER A 1177 -47.41 -79.38 131.32
CA SER A 1177 -48.58 -79.47 132.23
C SER A 1177 -49.13 -78.11 132.71
N GLY A 1178 -48.74 -77.03 132.03
CA GLY A 1178 -49.37 -75.71 132.13
C GLY A 1178 -48.61 -74.63 132.90
N SER A 1179 -47.40 -74.91 133.38
CA SER A 1179 -46.47 -73.88 133.86
C SER A 1179 -46.00 -73.00 132.70
N THR A 1180 -45.65 -71.74 132.98
CA THR A 1180 -45.29 -70.78 131.93
C THR A 1180 -43.95 -70.12 132.26
N VAL A 1181 -43.06 -69.97 131.27
CA VAL A 1181 -41.86 -69.13 131.42
C VAL A 1181 -42.32 -67.69 131.31
N VAL A 1182 -42.29 -66.98 132.43
CA VAL A 1182 -42.71 -65.59 132.55
C VAL A 1182 -41.72 -64.67 131.85
N SER A 1183 -40.42 -64.99 131.89
CA SER A 1183 -39.38 -64.21 131.22
C SER A 1183 -38.07 -64.98 131.04
N PHE A 1184 -37.36 -64.65 129.95
CA PHE A 1184 -35.92 -64.88 129.80
C PHE A 1184 -35.18 -63.59 130.11
N THR A 1185 -34.34 -63.62 131.14
CA THR A 1185 -33.58 -62.45 131.58
C THR A 1185 -32.09 -62.75 131.46
N SER A 1186 -31.38 -61.93 130.69
CA SER A 1186 -29.92 -62.03 130.61
C SER A 1186 -29.29 -61.80 131.99
N GLN A 1187 -28.28 -62.60 132.31
CA GLN A 1187 -27.47 -62.51 133.53
C GLN A 1187 -26.09 -61.90 133.24
N ASN A 1188 -25.80 -61.53 131.99
CA ASN A 1188 -24.59 -60.85 131.58
C ASN A 1188 -24.87 -59.72 130.57
N SER A 1189 -23.83 -59.06 130.05
CA SER A 1189 -23.95 -57.83 129.25
C SER A 1189 -24.59 -58.00 127.86
N VAL A 1190 -25.01 -59.22 127.48
CA VAL A 1190 -25.74 -59.45 126.22
C VAL A 1190 -27.21 -59.11 126.43
N SER A 1191 -27.72 -58.11 125.72
CA SER A 1191 -29.12 -57.70 125.77
C SER A 1191 -30.01 -58.67 124.99
N ILE A 1192 -31.02 -59.24 125.66
CA ILE A 1192 -32.08 -60.02 125.00
C ILE A 1192 -33.26 -59.09 124.72
N SER A 1193 -33.63 -58.94 123.45
CA SER A 1193 -34.78 -58.14 123.02
C SER A 1193 -35.75 -59.03 122.24
N GLY A 1194 -36.98 -59.20 122.75
CA GLY A 1194 -37.97 -60.08 122.13
C GLY A 1194 -37.50 -61.53 121.99
N ASN A 1195 -36.70 -62.00 122.96
CA ASN A 1195 -35.99 -63.29 122.96
C ASN A 1195 -34.84 -63.44 121.94
N CYS A 1196 -34.53 -62.43 121.12
CA CYS A 1196 -33.41 -62.44 120.17
C CYS A 1196 -32.20 -61.64 120.66
N PHE A 1197 -31.01 -62.01 120.19
CA PHE A 1197 -29.72 -61.42 120.58
C PHE A 1197 -28.64 -61.68 119.51
N TYR A 1198 -27.69 -60.77 119.40
CA TYR A 1198 -26.51 -60.94 118.56
C TYR A 1198 -25.36 -61.47 119.40
N LEU A 1199 -24.57 -62.36 118.82
CA LEU A 1199 -23.28 -62.75 119.37
C LEU A 1199 -22.20 -62.50 118.32
N ASP A 1200 -21.00 -62.11 118.77
CA ASP A 1200 -19.85 -61.99 117.89
C ASP A 1200 -19.15 -63.35 117.76
N ALA A 1201 -18.57 -63.64 116.60
CA ALA A 1201 -17.81 -64.87 116.36
C ALA A 1201 -16.40 -64.83 116.98
N ASP A 1202 -15.93 -63.67 117.42
CA ASP A 1202 -14.69 -63.54 118.16
C ASP A 1202 -14.90 -64.00 119.61
N SER A 1203 -14.29 -65.13 119.96
CA SER A 1203 -14.36 -65.73 121.31
C SER A 1203 -13.89 -64.78 122.44
N ASN A 1204 -13.07 -63.77 122.14
CA ASN A 1204 -12.61 -62.79 123.12
C ASN A 1204 -13.59 -61.62 123.35
N SER A 1205 -14.62 -61.49 122.50
CA SER A 1205 -15.62 -60.42 122.62
C SER A 1205 -16.47 -60.62 123.89
N PRO A 1206 -16.74 -59.57 124.70
CA PRO A 1206 -17.61 -59.68 125.87
C PRO A 1206 -19.05 -60.10 125.52
N THR A 1207 -19.43 -60.01 124.25
CA THR A 1207 -20.71 -60.43 123.67
C THR A 1207 -20.64 -61.77 122.92
N SER A 1208 -19.60 -62.58 123.13
CA SER A 1208 -19.44 -63.92 122.52
C SER A 1208 -20.24 -65.02 123.23
N LEU A 1209 -20.70 -64.74 124.46
CA LEU A 1209 -21.43 -65.67 125.34
C LEU A 1209 -22.65 -64.99 125.96
N LEU A 1210 -23.82 -65.65 125.96
CA LEU A 1210 -25.01 -65.22 126.71
C LEU A 1210 -25.28 -66.17 127.90
N ARG A 1211 -25.45 -65.63 129.12
CA ARG A 1211 -25.97 -66.38 130.29
C ARG A 1211 -27.41 -65.95 130.57
N VAL A 1212 -28.37 -66.85 130.62
CA VAL A 1212 -29.80 -66.53 130.67
C VAL A 1212 -30.52 -67.21 131.84
N LYS A 1213 -31.39 -66.46 132.54
CA LYS A 1213 -32.31 -66.94 133.57
C LYS A 1213 -33.72 -67.05 133.01
N ALA A 1214 -34.32 -68.23 133.07
CA ALA A 1214 -35.72 -68.48 132.74
C ALA A 1214 -36.55 -68.52 134.04
N LEU A 1215 -37.44 -67.56 134.27
CA LEU A 1215 -38.34 -67.56 135.42
C LEU A 1215 -39.65 -68.28 135.07
N VAL A 1216 -39.95 -69.38 135.76
CA VAL A 1216 -41.12 -70.22 135.49
C VAL A 1216 -42.16 -70.06 136.59
N LYS A 1217 -43.40 -69.73 136.21
CA LYS A 1217 -44.56 -69.71 137.10
C LYS A 1217 -45.25 -71.07 137.10
N VAL A 1218 -45.29 -71.66 138.29
CA VAL A 1218 -45.76 -73.02 138.52
C VAL A 1218 -47.29 -73.07 138.48
N THR A 1219 -47.82 -73.99 137.68
CA THR A 1219 -49.27 -74.17 137.53
C THR A 1219 -49.98 -74.56 138.83
N GLY A 1220 -51.17 -73.99 139.09
CA GLY A 1220 -52.02 -74.43 140.19
C GLY A 1220 -52.91 -75.63 139.89
N LYS A 1221 -52.81 -76.19 138.68
CA LYS A 1221 -53.66 -77.29 138.20
C LYS A 1221 -53.20 -78.68 138.65
N LEU A 1222 -52.03 -78.78 139.29
CA LEU A 1222 -51.41 -80.05 139.64
C LEU A 1222 -51.53 -80.32 141.16
N LEU A 1223 -51.74 -81.59 141.52
CA LEU A 1223 -51.81 -82.06 142.91
C LEU A 1223 -50.40 -82.16 143.52
N PRO A 1224 -50.27 -82.19 144.86
CA PRO A 1224 -48.99 -82.46 145.51
C PRO A 1224 -48.41 -83.80 144.99
N THR A 1225 -47.09 -83.85 144.73
CA THR A 1225 -46.30 -84.93 144.10
C THR A 1225 -46.31 -85.04 142.57
N TYR A 1226 -47.09 -84.22 141.85
CA TYR A 1226 -47.06 -84.17 140.37
C TYR A 1226 -45.92 -83.29 139.84
N VAL A 1227 -45.49 -83.51 138.59
CA VAL A 1227 -44.32 -82.85 137.97
C VAL A 1227 -44.69 -82.16 136.64
N ASP A 1228 -44.08 -81.01 136.33
CA ASP A 1228 -44.18 -80.27 135.07
C ASP A 1228 -42.79 -80.02 134.44
N ASP A 1229 -42.65 -80.23 133.12
CA ASP A 1229 -41.39 -80.12 132.35
C ASP A 1229 -41.43 -78.94 131.37
N ILE A 1230 -40.32 -78.19 131.22
CA ILE A 1230 -40.15 -76.98 130.38
C ILE A 1230 -38.94 -77.14 129.42
N HIS A 1231 -39.14 -77.09 128.09
CA HIS A 1231 -38.09 -77.16 127.04
C HIS A 1231 -37.72 -75.78 126.46
N ILE A 1232 -36.44 -75.50 126.17
CA ILE A 1232 -35.90 -74.22 125.64
C ILE A 1232 -34.90 -74.44 124.46
N TYR A 1233 -34.92 -73.69 123.33
CA TYR A 1233 -34.05 -73.88 122.12
C TYR A 1233 -33.74 -72.61 121.26
N LEU A 1234 -32.80 -72.66 120.27
CA LEU A 1234 -32.37 -71.51 119.40
C LEU A 1234 -32.67 -71.58 117.87
N THR A 1235 -32.87 -70.41 117.24
CA THR A 1235 -33.04 -70.21 115.78
C THR A 1235 -32.19 -69.05 115.22
N ASP A 1236 -31.86 -69.05 113.91
CA ASP A 1236 -31.30 -67.90 113.18
C ASP A 1236 -32.38 -66.82 113.03
N ALA A 1237 -32.08 -65.61 113.48
CA ALA A 1237 -33.03 -64.50 113.52
C ALA A 1237 -33.36 -63.91 112.13
N ASN A 1238 -32.53 -64.11 111.11
CA ASN A 1238 -32.76 -63.58 109.76
C ASN A 1238 -33.55 -64.56 108.89
N THR A 1239 -33.34 -65.86 109.08
CA THR A 1239 -33.95 -66.91 108.24
C THR A 1239 -35.05 -67.70 108.96
N GLY A 1240 -35.12 -67.62 110.31
CA GLY A 1240 -36.09 -68.33 111.15
C GLY A 1240 -35.80 -69.83 111.33
N ALA A 1241 -34.72 -70.35 110.72
CA ALA A 1241 -34.38 -71.76 110.79
C ALA A 1241 -33.79 -72.14 112.16
N GLU A 1242 -34.21 -73.28 112.71
CA GLU A 1242 -33.63 -73.83 113.96
C GLU A 1242 -32.17 -74.19 113.74
N ILE A 1243 -31.30 -73.74 114.65
CA ILE A 1243 -29.87 -74.00 114.54
C ILE A 1243 -29.59 -75.37 115.16
N PRO A 1244 -29.08 -76.35 114.38
CA PRO A 1244 -28.99 -77.73 114.85
C PRO A 1244 -28.24 -77.88 116.18
N ASN A 1245 -28.76 -78.72 117.09
CA ASN A 1245 -28.17 -79.13 118.39
C ASN A 1245 -28.10 -78.06 119.49
N THR A 1246 -29.07 -77.15 119.56
CA THR A 1246 -29.06 -76.01 120.50
C THR A 1246 -30.31 -75.92 121.41
N SER A 1247 -30.65 -76.98 122.17
CA SER A 1247 -31.83 -77.04 123.07
C SER A 1247 -31.59 -77.71 124.45
N VAL A 1248 -32.43 -77.40 125.47
CA VAL A 1248 -32.35 -77.87 126.88
C VAL A 1248 -33.75 -78.09 127.52
N THR A 1249 -33.84 -78.78 128.68
CA THR A 1249 -35.10 -79.06 129.42
C THR A 1249 -34.95 -78.89 130.93
N ASP A 1250 -35.92 -78.28 131.62
CA ASP A 1250 -36.00 -78.09 133.09
C ASP A 1250 -37.30 -78.70 133.68
N ARG A 1251 -37.33 -79.06 134.97
CA ARG A 1251 -38.40 -79.86 135.61
C ARG A 1251 -38.84 -79.34 136.99
N VAL A 1252 -40.14 -79.38 137.31
CA VAL A 1252 -40.72 -78.86 138.57
C VAL A 1252 -41.69 -79.85 139.23
N GLU A 1253 -41.50 -80.23 140.50
CA GLU A 1253 -42.45 -81.04 141.28
C GLU A 1253 -43.26 -80.19 142.29
N ILE A 1254 -44.55 -80.47 142.40
CA ILE A 1254 -45.50 -79.70 143.22
C ILE A 1254 -45.53 -80.20 144.67
N THR A 1255 -45.30 -79.33 145.67
CA THR A 1255 -45.23 -79.71 147.10
C THR A 1255 -46.48 -79.40 147.94
N VAL A 1256 -47.27 -78.38 147.59
CA VAL A 1256 -48.52 -78.00 148.28
C VAL A 1256 -49.50 -77.40 147.27
N SER A 1257 -50.79 -77.77 147.33
CA SER A 1257 -51.83 -77.32 146.39
C SER A 1257 -53.17 -77.08 147.11
N PRO A 1258 -53.96 -76.05 146.73
CA PRO A 1258 -55.29 -75.78 147.30
C PRO A 1258 -56.39 -76.79 146.88
N MET A 1259 -56.08 -77.83 146.10
CA MET A 1259 -57.03 -78.87 145.69
C MET A 1259 -57.22 -79.97 146.75
N LEU A 1260 -58.46 -80.17 147.21
CA LEU A 1260 -58.93 -81.27 148.08
C LEU A 1260 -59.26 -82.53 147.24
N PRO A 1261 -58.73 -83.74 147.50
CA PRO A 1261 -59.08 -84.95 146.76
C PRO A 1261 -60.42 -85.55 147.23
N ALA A 1262 -61.38 -85.66 146.30
CA ALA A 1262 -62.59 -86.43 146.52
C ALA A 1262 -62.29 -87.92 146.30
N ILE A 1263 -62.25 -88.65 147.43
CA ILE A 1263 -62.21 -90.10 147.40
C ILE A 1263 -63.63 -90.57 147.06
N TRP A 1264 -63.86 -90.94 145.79
CA TRP A 1264 -65.01 -91.73 145.37
C TRP A 1264 -64.56 -92.97 144.59
N LEU A 1265 -65.15 -94.09 145.01
CA LEU A 1265 -64.60 -95.45 145.16
C LEU A 1265 -65.15 -96.42 144.09
N PRO A 1266 -64.67 -97.68 144.00
CA PRO A 1266 -65.01 -98.61 142.95
C PRO A 1266 -66.52 -98.94 143.07
N ALA A 1267 -67.36 -99.10 142.06
CA ALA A 1267 -67.15 -98.67 140.73
C ALA A 1267 -65.91 -99.25 140.08
N VAL A 1268 -65.29 -100.31 140.62
CA VAL A 1268 -65.65 -101.74 140.65
C VAL A 1268 -66.32 -102.06 139.34
N ASN A 1269 -65.55 -102.58 138.42
CA ASN A 1269 -65.19 -103.98 138.51
C ASN A 1269 -64.33 -104.32 137.31
N ARG A 1270 -63.36 -105.18 137.58
CA ARG A 1270 -62.89 -106.24 136.69
C ARG A 1270 -62.08 -105.82 135.48
#